data_AF-A0A7K3G6W6-F1
#
_entry.id   AF-A0A7K3G6W6-F1
#
_cell.length_a   1.000
_cell.length_b   1.000
_cell.length_c   1.000
_cell.angle_alpha   90.00
_cell.angle_beta   90.00
_cell.angle_gamma   90.00
#
_symmetry.space_group_name_H-M   'P 1'
#
loop_
_entity.id
_entity.type
_entity.pdbx_description
1 polymer ?
#
loop_
_entity_poly.entity_id
_entity_poly.type
_entity_poly.pdbx_seq_one_letter_code
_entity_poly.pdbx_strand_id
1 'polypeptide(L)'
;MSSVGSPPVLRRPASTVRRATVGALVTSLAGGLLALAPATTAQAAPTLLSQGKTATASSTEGGPFAASAAVDGDLGTRWASQWSDAQWLQVDLGRSATLSSATLRWEAAYGKSYQIQASENGTDWRTVTTVTAGDGGTDDVTLSGTGRYVRMNGQTRATGYGFSLWEFQVYGSTDTTGPTLPGGGDLGPNVHVFDPSTPGIQAKLDQVFQQQESAQFGSGRHAFLFKPGTYNNLNAQIGFYTQIAGLGLRPGDTTINGDVTVDAGWFNGNATQNFWRGAEGLTLNPVNGTNRWAVSQASSFRRMHVKGGLNLAPNGYGWASGGYIADSKIDGQVGNYSQQQWYTRESSIGGWSNSVWNQTFSGVEGAPATSFPEPRYTTLDTTPISREKPYLYLDGNEYKVFAPAKRTNARGTSWANGTPQGESIPLNQFYVVKPGATAATINQALAQGLHLLFTPGVYHVDQTINVNRANTIVLGLGLATIIPDNGVTAMKVADVDGVRLAGFLIDAGPVNSPTLLELGPQNSSADHAANPTTVQDVYVRIGGAHVGKATTSVVVNSDDAIIDHTWVWRADHGEGWGWETNRADYGVRVNGDDVLATGLFVEHFNKYDVEWYGERGRTIFYQNEKAYDAPNQAAIQNGATKGYAAYRVDDSVNTHEAWGLGSYCNYNVDPTIVQDHGFKAPVKPGVKFHSLLVVSLGGMGHYNHVINDTGASTIPAGTSTVPSTVVSFP
;
A
#
# COMPACT_ATOMS: atom_id res chain seq x y z
N MET A 1 45.31 31.83 -34.73
CA MET A 1 46.59 31.78 -35.45
C MET A 1 47.64 31.38 -34.42
N SER A 2 47.94 30.08 -34.30
CA SER A 2 49.17 29.43 -34.82
C SER A 2 50.42 29.93 -34.08
N SER A 3 51.35 29.16 -33.54
CA SER A 3 51.64 27.72 -33.56
C SER A 3 52.92 27.50 -32.72
N VAL A 4 53.00 26.37 -32.02
CA VAL A 4 54.14 25.43 -31.96
C VAL A 4 55.53 25.93 -31.49
N GLY A 5 56.12 25.18 -30.55
CA GLY A 5 57.58 25.09 -30.39
C GLY A 5 58.03 24.27 -29.17
N SER A 6 58.49 23.04 -29.41
CA SER A 6 59.29 22.19 -28.49
C SER A 6 60.63 21.87 -29.18
N PRO A 7 61.53 21.06 -28.58
CA PRO A 7 62.41 21.20 -27.41
C PRO A 7 63.91 21.20 -27.91
N PRO A 8 65.03 20.99 -27.13
CA PRO A 8 65.46 19.65 -26.62
C PRO A 8 66.44 19.70 -25.35
N VAL A 9 66.56 18.72 -24.43
CA VAL A 9 67.35 17.45 -24.37
C VAL A 9 68.71 17.48 -23.57
N LEU A 10 68.95 16.38 -22.80
CA LEU A 10 70.22 15.69 -22.36
C LEU A 10 71.02 16.12 -21.08
N ARG A 11 71.08 15.21 -20.08
CA ARG A 11 72.23 14.34 -19.63
C ARG A 11 72.41 14.14 -18.10
N ARG A 12 72.71 12.86 -17.78
CA ARG A 12 73.13 12.12 -16.55
C ARG A 12 74.35 12.72 -15.80
N PRO A 13 74.69 12.38 -14.51
CA PRO A 13 75.21 11.05 -14.10
C PRO A 13 75.02 10.62 -12.60
N ALA A 14 75.76 9.59 -12.19
CA ALA A 14 75.55 8.69 -11.05
C ALA A 14 76.71 8.65 -10.02
N SER A 15 76.41 8.07 -8.85
CA SER A 15 77.31 7.48 -7.82
C SER A 15 78.06 8.47 -6.91
N THR A 16 78.39 8.27 -5.62
CA THR A 16 78.79 7.06 -4.85
C THR A 16 78.93 7.41 -3.33
N VAL A 17 78.54 6.48 -2.42
CA VAL A 17 79.38 5.92 -1.30
C VAL A 17 79.31 6.40 0.19
N ARG A 18 78.94 5.40 1.04
CA ARG A 18 79.42 4.92 2.39
C ARG A 18 78.89 5.47 3.75
N ARG A 19 78.40 4.47 4.54
CA ARG A 19 78.63 4.07 5.97
C ARG A 19 78.53 5.15 7.08
N ALA A 20 78.01 4.96 8.29
CA ALA A 20 77.45 3.88 9.13
C ALA A 20 76.61 4.61 10.24
N THR A 21 75.71 4.06 11.05
CA THR A 21 75.94 3.17 12.21
C THR A 21 74.59 2.93 12.94
N VAL A 22 74.27 1.66 13.23
CA VAL A 22 73.56 1.05 14.38
C VAL A 22 72.40 1.79 15.11
N GLY A 23 71.26 1.10 15.25
CA GLY A 23 70.62 0.97 16.56
C GLY A 23 69.09 1.19 16.68
N ALA A 24 68.34 0.09 16.57
CA ALA A 24 67.16 -0.28 17.39
C ALA A 24 65.76 0.38 17.19
N LEU A 25 64.80 -0.56 17.08
CA LEU A 25 63.39 -0.57 17.51
C LEU A 25 62.26 0.03 16.63
N VAL A 26 61.61 -0.88 15.91
CA VAL A 26 60.17 -1.23 15.89
C VAL A 26 59.14 -0.24 15.31
N THR A 27 58.29 -0.84 14.46
CA THR A 27 56.95 -0.48 13.95
C THR A 27 56.78 0.40 12.71
N SER A 28 56.15 -0.26 11.71
CA SER A 28 55.14 0.22 10.76
C SER A 28 55.54 1.23 9.67
N LEU A 29 55.61 0.77 8.42
CA LEU A 29 54.66 1.09 7.35
C LEU A 29 55.19 0.50 6.03
N ALA A 30 54.54 -0.56 5.54
CA ALA A 30 54.61 -0.94 4.13
C ALA A 30 53.16 -1.01 3.63
N GLY A 31 52.68 0.14 3.14
CA GLY A 31 51.53 0.18 2.25
C GLY A 31 52.01 -0.05 0.82
N GLY A 32 51.31 -0.93 0.10
CA GLY A 32 51.37 -0.97 -1.36
C GLY A 32 51.26 -2.36 -1.97
N LEU A 33 50.10 -2.62 -2.58
CA LEU A 33 49.81 -3.65 -3.58
C LEU A 33 49.55 -5.11 -3.13
N LEU A 34 48.33 -5.35 -2.63
CA LEU A 34 47.47 -6.44 -3.12
C LEU A 34 46.09 -5.80 -3.35
N ALA A 35 45.70 -5.53 -4.60
CA ALA A 35 44.99 -6.46 -5.47
C ALA A 35 43.60 -6.82 -4.93
N LEU A 36 42.60 -6.23 -5.59
CA LEU A 36 41.20 -6.67 -5.71
C LEU A 36 41.03 -8.18 -5.44
N ALA A 37 40.61 -8.52 -4.23
CA ALA A 37 39.84 -9.72 -3.98
C ALA A 37 38.49 -9.25 -3.42
N PRO A 38 37.34 -9.66 -3.97
CA PRO A 38 36.10 -9.51 -3.24
C PRO A 38 36.31 -10.21 -1.89
N ALA A 39 35.95 -9.55 -0.79
CA ALA A 39 35.82 -10.24 0.47
C ALA A 39 34.78 -11.33 0.24
N THR A 40 35.24 -12.58 0.10
CA THR A 40 34.36 -13.72 0.27
C THR A 40 33.91 -13.62 1.70
N THR A 41 32.63 -13.30 1.90
CA THR A 41 31.97 -13.61 3.17
C THR A 41 32.32 -15.06 3.47
N ALA A 42 32.92 -15.32 4.63
CA ALA A 42 33.11 -16.68 5.09
C ALA A 42 31.71 -17.29 5.24
N GLN A 43 31.26 -18.01 4.22
CA GLN A 43 30.01 -18.74 4.29
C GLN A 43 30.25 -19.87 5.27
N ALA A 44 29.59 -19.82 6.43
CA ALA A 44 29.59 -20.91 7.38
C ALA A 44 29.21 -22.20 6.65
N ALA A 45 29.90 -23.30 6.94
CA ALA A 45 29.56 -24.60 6.39
C ALA A 45 28.08 -24.91 6.69
N PRO A 46 27.31 -25.45 5.72
CA PRO A 46 25.90 -25.78 5.93
C PRO A 46 25.71 -26.66 7.17
N THR A 47 24.78 -26.31 8.06
CA THR A 47 24.53 -27.08 9.29
C THR A 47 23.69 -28.31 8.95
N LEU A 48 24.11 -29.50 9.42
CA LEU A 48 23.32 -30.73 9.27
C LEU A 48 22.10 -30.67 10.20
N LEU A 49 20.90 -30.65 9.62
CA LEU A 49 19.63 -30.47 10.33
C LEU A 49 18.90 -31.78 10.63
N SER A 50 19.09 -32.83 9.82
CA SER A 50 18.32 -34.09 9.92
C SER A 50 18.87 -35.10 10.92
N GLN A 51 20.14 -34.99 11.34
CA GLN A 51 20.79 -35.99 12.19
C GLN A 51 20.07 -36.14 13.54
N GLY A 52 19.73 -37.37 13.91
CA GLY A 52 19.06 -37.73 15.16
C GLY A 52 17.61 -37.22 15.26
N LYS A 53 17.03 -36.71 14.16
CA LYS A 53 15.65 -36.22 14.13
C LYS A 53 14.65 -37.37 13.98
N THR A 54 13.39 -37.06 14.28
CA THR A 54 12.30 -38.03 14.08
C THR A 54 12.11 -38.27 12.59
N ALA A 55 12.25 -39.52 12.16
CA ALA A 55 12.02 -39.95 10.80
C ALA A 55 10.87 -40.97 10.72
N THR A 56 10.03 -40.83 9.71
CA THR A 56 8.97 -41.79 9.38
C THR A 56 9.04 -42.15 7.89
N ALA A 57 8.47 -43.27 7.50
CA ALA A 57 8.47 -43.72 6.11
C ALA A 57 7.11 -44.30 5.72
N SER A 58 6.86 -44.40 4.41
CA SER A 58 5.69 -45.07 3.85
C SER A 58 5.63 -46.56 4.21
N SER A 59 6.79 -47.20 4.31
CA SER A 59 6.93 -48.61 4.67
C SER A 59 8.36 -48.94 5.11
N THR A 60 8.54 -50.15 5.66
CA THR A 60 9.84 -50.71 6.06
C THR A 60 9.92 -52.19 5.67
N GLU A 61 11.08 -52.71 5.24
CA GLU A 61 11.29 -54.16 4.97
C GLU A 61 11.29 -55.02 6.25
N GLY A 62 11.48 -54.43 7.43
CA GLY A 62 11.48 -55.13 8.70
C GLY A 62 12.11 -54.32 9.83
N GLY A 63 12.12 -54.87 11.05
CA GLY A 63 12.60 -54.20 12.27
C GLY A 63 14.00 -53.55 12.18
N PRO A 64 15.02 -54.17 11.54
CA PRO A 64 16.35 -53.56 11.40
C PRO A 64 16.42 -52.38 10.43
N PHE A 65 15.37 -52.16 9.62
CA PHE A 65 15.39 -51.22 8.48
C PHE A 65 14.44 -50.03 8.67
N ALA A 66 14.31 -49.57 9.92
CA ALA A 66 13.44 -48.47 10.29
C ALA A 66 13.89 -47.13 9.66
N ALA A 67 12.95 -46.20 9.51
CA ALA A 67 13.22 -44.85 8.98
C ALA A 67 14.32 -44.10 9.74
N SER A 68 14.41 -44.30 11.06
CA SER A 68 15.45 -43.69 11.91
C SER A 68 16.87 -44.10 11.54
N ALA A 69 17.05 -45.26 10.90
CA ALA A 69 18.35 -45.78 10.49
C ALA A 69 18.95 -45.06 9.26
N ALA A 70 18.24 -44.09 8.69
CA ALA A 70 18.77 -43.23 7.63
C ALA A 70 19.07 -41.81 8.14
N VAL A 71 19.02 -41.58 9.44
CA VAL A 71 19.32 -40.28 10.06
C VAL A 71 20.07 -40.44 11.38
N ASP A 72 20.73 -41.58 11.61
CA ASP A 72 21.41 -41.89 12.88
C ASP A 72 22.93 -41.62 12.83
N GLY A 73 23.49 -41.46 11.63
CA GLY A 73 24.88 -41.07 11.39
C GLY A 73 25.79 -42.27 11.23
N ASP A 74 25.22 -43.48 11.16
CA ASP A 74 25.92 -44.74 11.04
C ASP A 74 25.74 -45.33 9.64
N LEU A 75 26.82 -45.35 8.84
CA LEU A 75 26.79 -45.94 7.50
C LEU A 75 26.72 -47.48 7.51
N GLY A 76 26.62 -48.11 8.69
CA GLY A 76 26.35 -49.53 8.87
C GLY A 76 24.86 -49.88 9.04
N THR A 77 23.99 -48.89 9.23
CA THR A 77 22.53 -49.04 9.38
C THR A 77 21.81 -48.36 8.22
N ARG A 78 20.63 -48.87 7.82
CA ARG A 78 19.89 -48.33 6.66
C ARG A 78 18.40 -48.37 6.87
N TRP A 79 17.69 -47.39 6.32
CA TRP A 79 16.28 -47.55 6.02
C TRP A 79 16.12 -48.35 4.73
N ALA A 80 15.10 -49.22 4.69
CA ALA A 80 14.71 -49.95 3.49
C ALA A 80 13.19 -50.03 3.39
N SER A 81 12.63 -49.68 2.24
CA SER A 81 11.19 -49.75 1.97
C SER A 81 10.75 -51.09 1.39
N GLN A 82 9.45 -51.39 1.46
CA GLN A 82 8.86 -52.51 0.73
C GLN A 82 9.14 -52.42 -0.78
N TRP A 83 9.09 -53.56 -1.47
CA TRP A 83 9.53 -53.72 -2.86
C TRP A 83 8.51 -53.21 -3.90
N SER A 84 8.14 -51.94 -3.77
CA SER A 84 7.22 -51.23 -4.65
C SER A 84 7.70 -49.80 -4.89
N ASP A 85 7.28 -49.20 -5.99
CA ASP A 85 7.50 -47.78 -6.27
C ASP A 85 6.67 -46.89 -5.32
N ALA A 86 6.78 -45.57 -5.48
CA ALA A 86 6.03 -44.58 -4.67
C ALA A 86 6.25 -44.71 -3.15
N GLN A 87 7.49 -44.93 -2.73
CA GLN A 87 7.87 -44.99 -1.31
C GLN A 87 8.52 -43.67 -0.89
N TRP A 88 8.34 -43.30 0.38
CA TRP A 88 8.95 -42.09 0.91
C TRP A 88 9.58 -42.31 2.28
N LEU A 89 10.60 -41.51 2.56
CA LEU A 89 11.24 -41.33 3.86
C LEU A 89 11.19 -39.84 4.18
N GLN A 90 10.63 -39.47 5.33
CA GLN A 90 10.53 -38.09 5.79
C GLN A 90 11.23 -37.87 7.12
N VAL A 91 11.67 -36.64 7.35
CA VAL A 91 12.31 -36.17 8.58
C VAL A 91 11.58 -34.92 9.09
N ASP A 92 11.20 -34.90 10.38
CA ASP A 92 10.77 -33.68 11.07
C ASP A 92 11.98 -32.97 11.69
N LEU A 93 12.35 -31.82 11.13
CA LEU A 93 13.49 -31.03 11.62
C LEU A 93 13.23 -30.40 12.99
N GLY A 94 11.97 -30.43 13.47
CA GLY A 94 11.51 -29.93 14.76
C GLY A 94 11.03 -28.47 14.74
N ARG A 95 11.45 -27.70 13.73
CA ARG A 95 11.02 -26.32 13.43
C ARG A 95 11.24 -26.02 11.95
N SER A 96 10.59 -24.98 11.43
CA SER A 96 10.87 -24.50 10.07
C SER A 96 12.33 -24.06 9.95
N ALA A 97 12.97 -24.43 8.84
CA ALA A 97 14.36 -24.16 8.54
C ALA A 97 14.54 -23.77 7.07
N THR A 98 15.52 -22.92 6.78
CA THR A 98 15.97 -22.63 5.42
C THR A 98 16.84 -23.79 4.94
N LEU A 99 16.48 -24.41 3.82
CA LEU A 99 17.16 -25.58 3.26
C LEU A 99 18.25 -25.13 2.27
N SER A 100 19.41 -25.79 2.28
CA SER A 100 20.52 -25.49 1.36
C SER A 100 20.89 -26.66 0.47
N SER A 101 20.93 -27.87 1.02
CA SER A 101 21.29 -29.08 0.28
C SER A 101 20.78 -30.33 1.00
N ALA A 102 20.76 -31.45 0.28
CA ALA A 102 20.66 -32.76 0.89
C ALA A 102 21.69 -33.72 0.28
N THR A 103 22.21 -34.61 1.13
CA THR A 103 23.06 -35.72 0.73
C THR A 103 22.30 -37.02 0.97
N LEU A 104 22.10 -37.80 -0.08
CA LEU A 104 21.46 -39.11 -0.03
C LEU A 104 22.53 -40.17 -0.27
N ARG A 105 22.77 -41.03 0.71
CA ARG A 105 23.70 -42.16 0.59
C ARG A 105 22.90 -43.43 0.37
N TRP A 106 22.81 -43.85 -0.87
CA TRP A 106 22.08 -45.04 -1.27
C TRP A 106 22.82 -46.33 -0.95
N GLU A 107 22.05 -47.37 -0.68
CA GLU A 107 22.53 -48.75 -0.78
C GLU A 107 22.57 -49.19 -2.27
N ALA A 108 22.97 -50.42 -2.59
CA ALA A 108 22.83 -50.97 -3.94
C ALA A 108 21.39 -50.88 -4.49
N ALA A 109 20.38 -50.87 -3.60
CA ALA A 109 18.99 -50.60 -3.91
C ALA A 109 18.67 -49.09 -3.81
N TYR A 110 18.67 -48.41 -4.96
CA TYR A 110 18.52 -46.94 -5.05
C TYR A 110 17.32 -46.50 -5.91
N GLY A 111 16.99 -45.20 -5.82
CA GLY A 111 15.97 -44.58 -6.66
C GLY A 111 16.51 -44.16 -8.03
N LYS A 112 15.93 -44.71 -9.12
CA LYS A 112 16.22 -44.23 -10.47
C LYS A 112 15.64 -42.84 -10.71
N SER A 113 14.45 -42.59 -10.14
CA SER A 113 13.83 -41.27 -10.09
C SER A 113 13.21 -41.01 -8.73
N TYR A 114 13.39 -39.81 -8.21
CA TYR A 114 12.85 -39.38 -6.92
C TYR A 114 12.75 -37.85 -6.85
N GLN A 115 11.99 -37.36 -5.86
CA GLN A 115 11.87 -35.95 -5.55
C GLN A 115 12.28 -35.70 -4.11
N ILE A 116 12.92 -34.57 -3.85
CA ILE A 116 12.99 -34.00 -2.51
C ILE A 116 11.86 -33.00 -2.38
N GLN A 117 11.06 -33.14 -1.33
CA GLN A 117 9.92 -32.29 -1.05
C GLN A 117 10.02 -31.71 0.35
N ALA A 118 9.43 -30.53 0.55
CA ALA A 118 9.40 -29.87 1.85
C ALA A 118 7.97 -29.40 2.20
N SER A 119 7.68 -29.33 3.50
CA SER A 119 6.37 -28.97 4.04
C SER A 119 6.52 -28.23 5.38
N GLU A 120 5.60 -27.32 5.69
CA GLU A 120 5.53 -26.66 7.00
C GLU A 120 4.68 -27.46 8.01
N ASN A 121 3.72 -28.26 7.53
CA ASN A 121 2.74 -28.97 8.36
C ASN A 121 2.80 -30.50 8.25
N GLY A 122 3.59 -31.04 7.33
CA GLY A 122 3.76 -32.48 7.12
C GLY A 122 2.69 -33.11 6.23
N THR A 123 1.70 -32.33 5.75
CA THR A 123 0.61 -32.81 4.89
C THR A 123 0.63 -32.16 3.51
N ASP A 124 0.95 -30.86 3.42
CA ASP A 124 1.02 -30.11 2.17
C ASP A 124 2.47 -30.04 1.69
N TRP A 125 2.76 -30.73 0.59
CA TRP A 125 4.12 -30.92 0.10
C TRP A 125 4.36 -30.13 -1.18
N ARG A 126 5.50 -29.45 -1.23
CA ARG A 126 6.03 -28.85 -2.46
C ARG A 126 7.35 -29.50 -2.84
N THR A 127 7.57 -29.69 -4.13
CA THR A 127 8.83 -30.23 -4.65
C THR A 127 9.90 -29.15 -4.67
N VAL A 128 11.04 -29.43 -4.03
CA VAL A 128 12.21 -28.53 -4.00
C VAL A 128 13.30 -28.98 -4.99
N THR A 129 13.36 -30.29 -5.29
CA THR A 129 14.26 -30.86 -6.30
C THR A 129 13.66 -32.13 -6.91
N THR A 130 13.95 -32.37 -8.19
CA THR A 130 13.60 -33.62 -8.89
C THR A 130 14.85 -34.23 -9.52
N VAL A 131 15.03 -35.54 -9.33
CA VAL A 131 16.09 -36.35 -9.96
C VAL A 131 15.42 -37.45 -10.79
N THR A 132 15.75 -37.56 -12.08
CA THR A 132 15.07 -38.48 -13.01
C THR A 132 15.93 -39.62 -13.55
N ALA A 133 17.24 -39.58 -13.31
CA ALA A 133 18.19 -40.53 -13.87
C ALA A 133 19.30 -40.92 -12.88
N GLY A 134 18.95 -41.21 -11.62
CA GLY A 134 19.89 -41.61 -10.58
C GLY A 134 20.76 -42.81 -11.00
N ASP A 135 21.98 -42.84 -10.51
CA ASP A 135 23.00 -43.88 -10.71
C ASP A 135 23.40 -44.60 -9.41
N GLY A 136 22.79 -44.20 -8.29
CA GLY A 136 23.03 -44.78 -6.96
C GLY A 136 24.25 -44.17 -6.29
N GLY A 137 24.78 -44.82 -5.25
CA GLY A 137 25.92 -44.26 -4.51
C GLY A 137 25.53 -43.04 -3.69
N THR A 138 26.24 -41.91 -3.83
CA THR A 138 25.97 -40.69 -3.06
C THR A 138 25.49 -39.57 -3.97
N ASP A 139 24.29 -39.06 -3.70
CA ASP A 139 23.73 -37.90 -4.39
C ASP A 139 23.84 -36.68 -3.49
N ASP A 140 24.46 -35.61 -3.98
CA ASP A 140 24.45 -34.28 -3.36
C ASP A 140 23.55 -33.36 -4.19
N VAL A 141 22.39 -32.98 -3.64
CA VAL A 141 21.41 -32.14 -4.32
C VAL A 141 21.30 -30.77 -3.64
N THR A 142 21.25 -29.71 -4.45
CA THR A 142 21.01 -28.35 -3.95
C THR A 142 19.52 -28.16 -3.69
N LEU A 143 19.18 -27.64 -2.52
CA LEU A 143 17.80 -27.34 -2.13
C LEU A 143 17.60 -25.83 -2.01
N SER A 144 16.36 -25.38 -2.23
CA SER A 144 15.96 -23.99 -1.98
C SER A 144 14.58 -23.92 -1.33
N GLY A 145 14.37 -22.88 -0.52
CA GLY A 145 13.14 -22.65 0.24
C GLY A 145 13.19 -23.12 1.69
N THR A 146 12.04 -23.09 2.37
CA THR A 146 11.92 -23.37 3.81
C THR A 146 11.04 -24.56 4.12
N GLY A 147 11.30 -25.29 5.19
CA GLY A 147 10.37 -26.33 5.63
C GLY A 147 10.72 -26.86 6.99
N ARG A 148 9.71 -27.32 7.72
CA ARG A 148 9.89 -28.10 8.93
C ARG A 148 10.06 -29.58 8.61
N TYR A 149 9.32 -30.09 7.65
CA TYR A 149 9.36 -31.47 7.20
C TYR A 149 10.04 -31.54 5.84
N VAL A 150 10.95 -32.50 5.68
CA VAL A 150 11.63 -32.76 4.40
C VAL A 150 11.55 -34.25 4.11
N ARG A 151 11.17 -34.63 2.89
CA ARG A 151 11.07 -36.04 2.49
C ARG A 151 11.74 -36.32 1.16
N MET A 152 12.34 -37.49 1.06
CA MET A 152 12.64 -38.16 -0.20
C MET A 152 11.37 -38.93 -0.61
N ASN A 153 10.85 -38.62 -1.79
CA ASN A 153 9.70 -39.28 -2.40
C ASN A 153 10.17 -40.04 -3.66
N GLY A 154 10.39 -41.34 -3.51
CA GLY A 154 10.86 -42.25 -4.56
C GLY A 154 9.78 -42.52 -5.58
N GLN A 155 10.07 -42.28 -6.86
CA GLN A 155 9.11 -42.46 -7.94
C GLN A 155 9.32 -43.79 -8.66
N THR A 156 10.56 -44.11 -9.02
CA THR A 156 10.89 -45.37 -9.72
C THR A 156 12.16 -45.97 -9.14
N ARG A 157 12.13 -47.26 -8.79
CA ARG A 157 13.28 -48.00 -8.28
C ARG A 157 14.24 -48.39 -9.40
N ALA A 158 15.53 -48.46 -9.11
CA ALA A 158 16.54 -48.88 -10.07
C ALA A 158 16.76 -50.40 -10.12
N THR A 159 16.28 -51.13 -9.12
CA THR A 159 16.46 -52.59 -8.98
C THR A 159 15.13 -53.27 -8.65
N GLY A 160 15.13 -54.61 -8.51
CA GLY A 160 13.96 -55.34 -8.03
C GLY A 160 13.64 -55.14 -6.54
N TYR A 161 14.59 -54.61 -5.76
CA TYR A 161 14.46 -54.33 -4.32
C TYR A 161 13.86 -52.94 -4.06
N GLY A 162 13.47 -52.64 -2.81
CA GLY A 162 12.92 -51.34 -2.40
C GLY A 162 13.90 -50.17 -2.55
N PHE A 163 13.49 -48.96 -2.18
CA PHE A 163 14.41 -47.85 -1.95
C PHE A 163 15.13 -48.07 -0.62
N SER A 164 16.45 -47.87 -0.59
CA SER A 164 17.26 -48.05 0.60
C SER A 164 18.32 -46.95 0.75
N LEU A 165 18.37 -46.33 1.93
CA LEU A 165 19.31 -45.25 2.26
C LEU A 165 20.09 -45.61 3.52
N TRP A 166 21.42 -45.56 3.42
CA TRP A 166 22.31 -45.51 4.59
C TRP A 166 22.10 -44.20 5.34
N GLU A 167 22.00 -43.07 4.62
CA GLU A 167 21.80 -41.76 5.25
C GLU A 167 21.01 -40.81 4.34
N PHE A 168 20.16 -39.98 4.95
CA PHE A 168 19.43 -38.86 4.37
C PHE A 168 19.73 -37.58 5.16
N GLN A 169 20.78 -36.90 4.72
CA GLN A 169 21.34 -35.74 5.40
C GLN A 169 20.76 -34.46 4.78
N VAL A 170 19.97 -33.70 5.55
CA VAL A 170 19.40 -32.42 5.12
C VAL A 170 20.17 -31.29 5.79
N TYR A 171 20.70 -30.36 4.99
CA TYR A 171 21.50 -29.24 5.47
C TYR A 171 20.75 -27.92 5.29
N GLY A 172 21.06 -26.97 6.19
CA GLY A 172 20.45 -25.65 6.15
C GLY A 172 20.74 -24.82 7.39
N SER A 173 19.81 -23.93 7.73
CA SER A 173 19.84 -23.10 8.94
C SER A 173 18.47 -23.08 9.61
N THR A 174 18.45 -23.22 10.94
CA THR A 174 17.25 -22.95 11.76
C THR A 174 17.09 -21.48 12.09
N ASP A 175 18.08 -20.66 11.74
CA ASP A 175 18.00 -19.20 11.74
C ASP A 175 17.22 -18.79 10.49
N THR A 176 15.89 -18.84 10.60
CA THR A 176 14.96 -18.46 9.52
C THR A 176 14.87 -16.95 9.34
N THR A 177 15.45 -16.17 10.27
CA THR A 177 15.78 -14.80 10.00
C THR A 177 16.98 -14.81 9.09
N GLY A 178 16.81 -14.40 7.83
CA GLY A 178 17.95 -14.01 7.00
C GLY A 178 18.85 -12.99 7.72
N PRO A 179 19.91 -12.49 7.08
CA PRO A 179 20.76 -11.47 7.69
C PRO A 179 19.90 -10.35 8.29
N THR A 180 20.17 -9.97 9.55
CA THR A 180 19.40 -8.94 10.26
C THR A 180 19.33 -7.69 9.40
N LEU A 181 18.11 -7.24 9.10
CA LEU A 181 17.92 -6.07 8.25
C LEU A 181 18.13 -4.82 9.11
N PRO A 182 18.99 -3.88 8.67
CA PRO A 182 19.15 -2.63 9.40
C PRO A 182 17.87 -1.79 9.27
N GLY A 183 17.48 -1.14 10.37
CA GLY A 183 16.51 -0.06 10.32
C GLY A 183 17.19 1.28 10.02
N GLY A 184 16.46 2.17 9.36
CA GLY A 184 16.93 3.48 8.95
C GLY A 184 17.79 3.49 7.69
N GLY A 185 18.55 4.57 7.51
CA GLY A 185 19.38 4.81 6.33
C GLY A 185 18.87 5.96 5.45
N ASP A 186 19.58 6.18 4.35
CA ASP A 186 19.21 7.16 3.32
C ASP A 186 17.80 6.86 2.74
N LEU A 187 17.06 7.90 2.36
CA LEU A 187 15.67 7.78 1.87
C LEU A 187 15.55 7.57 0.35
N GLY A 188 16.66 7.37 -0.35
CA GLY A 188 16.69 7.10 -1.78
C GLY A 188 16.62 8.37 -2.65
N PRO A 189 16.89 8.23 -3.96
CA PRO A 189 17.09 9.36 -4.88
C PRO A 189 15.81 10.14 -5.20
N ASN A 190 14.64 9.56 -4.91
CA ASN A 190 13.35 10.15 -5.23
C ASN A 190 12.77 11.01 -4.09
N VAL A 191 13.49 11.08 -2.97
CA VAL A 191 13.19 11.98 -1.86
C VAL A 191 14.12 13.19 -1.95
N HIS A 192 13.53 14.35 -2.26
CA HIS A 192 14.22 15.63 -2.42
C HIS A 192 14.11 16.41 -1.11
N VAL A 193 15.19 16.43 -0.32
CA VAL A 193 15.20 17.11 0.98
C VAL A 193 15.86 18.47 0.84
N PHE A 194 15.15 19.53 1.25
CA PHE A 194 15.62 20.91 1.17
C PHE A 194 15.69 21.55 2.54
N ASP A 195 16.70 22.36 2.79
CA ASP A 195 16.74 23.36 3.86
C ASP A 195 16.65 24.78 3.30
N PRO A 196 16.40 25.82 4.11
CA PRO A 196 16.26 27.18 3.61
C PRO A 196 17.48 27.74 2.85
N SER A 197 18.65 27.12 3.01
CA SER A 197 19.89 27.51 2.33
C SER A 197 20.15 26.74 1.03
N THR A 198 19.35 25.72 0.73
CA THR A 198 19.57 24.88 -0.44
C THR A 198 19.37 25.71 -1.72
N PRO A 199 20.38 25.78 -2.62
CA PRO A 199 20.26 26.54 -3.85
C PRO A 199 19.36 25.82 -4.86
N GLY A 200 18.67 26.58 -5.72
CA GLY A 200 17.95 26.02 -6.87
C GLY A 200 16.68 25.21 -6.56
N ILE A 201 16.08 25.39 -5.37
CA ILE A 201 14.84 24.69 -4.98
C ILE A 201 13.74 24.83 -6.03
N GLN A 202 13.43 26.06 -6.47
CA GLN A 202 12.41 26.31 -7.50
C GLN A 202 12.72 25.57 -8.80
N ALA A 203 13.97 25.62 -9.28
CA ALA A 203 14.36 24.93 -10.51
C ALA A 203 14.16 23.41 -10.40
N LYS A 204 14.39 22.82 -9.23
CA LYS A 204 14.15 21.39 -9.01
C LYS A 204 12.66 21.06 -8.96
N LEU A 205 11.85 21.90 -8.32
CA LEU A 205 10.38 21.79 -8.33
C LEU A 205 9.85 21.85 -9.77
N ASP A 206 10.28 22.85 -10.54
CA ASP A 206 9.90 23.03 -11.94
C ASP A 206 10.30 21.84 -12.81
N GLN A 207 11.53 21.32 -12.62
CA GLN A 207 12.02 20.15 -13.36
C GLN A 207 11.11 18.93 -13.16
N VAL A 208 10.76 18.62 -11.91
CA VAL A 208 9.91 17.45 -11.61
C VAL A 208 8.47 17.72 -12.05
N PHE A 209 7.97 18.94 -11.89
CA PHE A 209 6.65 19.30 -12.38
C PHE A 209 6.54 19.09 -13.89
N GLN A 210 7.49 19.55 -14.69
CA GLN A 210 7.50 19.31 -16.14
C GLN A 210 7.48 17.83 -16.52
N GLN A 211 8.10 16.97 -15.70
CA GLN A 211 8.08 15.52 -15.89
C GLN A 211 6.74 14.91 -15.51
N GLN A 212 6.13 15.41 -14.43
CA GLN A 212 4.99 14.78 -13.77
C GLN A 212 3.64 15.43 -14.09
N GLU A 213 3.60 16.61 -14.71
CA GLU A 213 2.37 17.37 -14.97
C GLU A 213 1.34 16.53 -15.74
N SER A 214 1.77 15.88 -16.83
CA SER A 214 0.91 15.04 -17.68
C SER A 214 1.21 13.54 -17.55
N ALA A 215 2.06 13.12 -16.60
CA ALA A 215 2.47 11.73 -16.43
C ALA A 215 1.46 10.91 -15.63
N GLN A 216 0.18 10.97 -16.03
CA GLN A 216 -0.92 10.36 -15.30
C GLN A 216 -0.67 8.89 -14.96
N PHE A 217 -0.19 8.08 -15.91
CA PHE A 217 0.11 6.66 -15.66
C PHE A 217 1.62 6.35 -15.64
N GLY A 218 2.46 7.38 -15.49
CA GLY A 218 3.91 7.23 -15.43
C GLY A 218 4.39 6.52 -14.14
N SER A 219 5.61 6.00 -14.18
CA SER A 219 6.26 5.34 -13.04
C SER A 219 7.01 6.30 -12.11
N GLY A 220 7.16 7.58 -12.49
CA GLY A 220 7.80 8.60 -11.65
C GLY A 220 7.05 8.76 -10.34
N ARG A 221 7.79 8.76 -9.22
CA ARG A 221 7.30 8.96 -7.84
C ARG A 221 8.25 9.92 -7.14
N HIS A 222 7.74 10.97 -6.52
CA HIS A 222 8.58 12.02 -5.92
C HIS A 222 8.04 12.48 -4.57
N ALA A 223 8.93 12.70 -3.60
CA ALA A 223 8.62 13.38 -2.36
C ALA A 223 9.53 14.59 -2.17
N PHE A 224 8.95 15.78 -1.98
CA PHE A 224 9.65 17.00 -1.64
C PHE A 224 9.50 17.28 -0.14
N LEU A 225 10.60 17.23 0.60
CA LEU A 225 10.60 17.34 2.05
C LEU A 225 11.38 18.60 2.48
N PHE A 226 10.70 19.52 3.14
CA PHE A 226 11.24 20.81 3.54
C PHE A 226 11.57 20.81 5.03
N LYS A 227 12.85 20.93 5.39
CA LYS A 227 13.29 21.08 6.79
C LYS A 227 12.60 22.27 7.47
N PRO A 228 12.51 22.28 8.81
CA PRO A 228 12.02 23.45 9.54
C PRO A 228 12.76 24.73 9.13
N GLY A 229 12.00 25.81 8.91
CA GLY A 229 12.51 27.09 8.43
C GLY A 229 11.54 27.80 7.48
N THR A 230 12.00 28.92 6.92
CA THR A 230 11.21 29.76 6.01
C THR A 230 11.83 29.78 4.63
N TYR A 231 11.02 29.48 3.62
CA TYR A 231 11.38 29.47 2.20
C TYR A 231 10.65 30.61 1.51
N ASN A 232 11.32 31.30 0.59
CA ASN A 232 10.78 32.49 -0.07
C ASN A 232 10.73 32.32 -1.58
N ASN A 233 9.76 32.98 -2.22
CA ASN A 233 9.63 33.07 -3.66
C ASN A 233 9.50 31.70 -4.34
N LEU A 234 8.76 30.78 -3.70
CA LEU A 234 8.47 29.46 -4.27
C LEU A 234 7.04 29.42 -4.81
N ASN A 235 6.88 28.86 -6.01
CA ASN A 235 5.60 28.36 -6.50
C ASN A 235 5.80 26.88 -6.84
N ALA A 236 5.50 26.02 -5.88
CA ALA A 236 5.64 24.58 -6.06
C ALA A 236 4.42 24.03 -6.79
N GLN A 237 4.49 23.94 -8.11
CA GLN A 237 3.47 23.25 -8.91
C GLN A 237 3.61 21.73 -8.74
N ILE A 238 2.53 21.05 -8.37
CA ILE A 238 2.55 19.63 -8.00
C ILE A 238 1.84 18.80 -9.07
N GLY A 239 2.62 18.01 -9.81
CA GLY A 239 2.13 17.08 -10.83
C GLY A 239 1.67 15.74 -10.25
N PHE A 240 1.46 14.74 -11.11
CA PHE A 240 1.11 13.38 -10.70
C PHE A 240 2.20 12.76 -9.80
N TYR A 241 1.77 11.89 -8.90
CA TYR A 241 2.61 11.11 -7.98
C TYR A 241 3.69 11.89 -7.24
N THR A 242 3.33 13.10 -6.82
CA THR A 242 4.22 14.01 -6.13
C THR A 242 3.62 14.36 -4.78
N GLN A 243 4.38 14.10 -3.72
CA GLN A 243 4.07 14.58 -2.38
C GLN A 243 4.98 15.76 -2.05
N ILE A 244 4.44 16.78 -1.40
CA ILE A 244 5.21 17.87 -0.80
C ILE A 244 4.87 17.97 0.68
N ALA A 245 5.89 18.04 1.53
CA ALA A 245 5.68 18.07 2.97
C ALA A 245 6.74 18.86 3.74
N GLY A 246 6.34 19.42 4.89
CA GLY A 246 7.25 19.94 5.90
C GLY A 246 7.76 18.84 6.81
N LEU A 247 9.02 18.95 7.24
CA LEU A 247 9.66 18.08 8.23
C LEU A 247 9.60 18.68 9.64
N GLY A 248 8.72 19.65 9.86
CA GLY A 248 8.38 20.18 11.17
C GLY A 248 7.50 19.22 11.96
N LEU A 249 7.57 19.29 13.29
CA LEU A 249 6.57 18.59 14.10
C LEU A 249 5.21 19.24 13.88
N ARG A 250 5.13 20.55 13.65
CA ARG A 250 3.90 21.33 13.38
C ARG A 250 4.02 22.10 12.06
N PRO A 251 2.87 22.47 11.43
CA PRO A 251 2.90 23.22 10.18
C PRO A 251 3.64 24.54 10.28
N GLY A 252 3.57 25.19 11.44
CA GLY A 252 4.25 26.46 11.71
C GLY A 252 5.78 26.36 11.70
N ASP A 253 6.35 25.17 11.83
CA ASP A 253 7.81 24.99 11.85
C ASP A 253 8.42 25.07 10.43
N THR A 254 7.61 24.87 9.37
CA THR A 254 8.04 24.98 7.97
C THR A 254 7.10 25.92 7.20
N THR A 255 7.58 27.12 6.87
CA THR A 255 6.80 28.14 6.16
C THR A 255 7.30 28.36 4.73
N ILE A 256 6.38 28.39 3.77
CA ILE A 256 6.62 28.82 2.39
C ILE A 256 5.94 30.17 2.18
N ASN A 257 6.74 31.22 1.98
CA ASN A 257 6.30 32.50 1.44
C ASN A 257 6.17 32.37 -0.07
N GLY A 258 5.00 31.93 -0.50
CA GLY A 258 4.77 31.34 -1.80
C GLY A 258 3.58 30.38 -1.79
N ASP A 259 3.52 29.56 -2.83
CA ASP A 259 2.35 28.74 -3.14
C ASP A 259 2.74 27.27 -3.31
N VAL A 260 1.81 26.39 -2.98
CA VAL A 260 1.84 24.96 -3.30
C VAL A 260 0.62 24.69 -4.17
N THR A 261 0.85 24.59 -5.47
CA THR A 261 -0.19 24.78 -6.48
C THR A 261 -0.52 23.49 -7.21
N VAL A 262 -1.81 23.25 -7.39
CA VAL A 262 -2.32 22.37 -8.45
C VAL A 262 -3.28 23.19 -9.31
N ASP A 263 -3.11 23.12 -10.62
CA ASP A 263 -4.03 23.66 -11.61
C ASP A 263 -4.22 22.62 -12.74
N ALA A 264 -5.03 22.93 -13.75
CA ALA A 264 -5.42 21.98 -14.79
C ALA A 264 -4.95 22.38 -16.19
N GLY A 265 -3.81 23.08 -16.30
CA GLY A 265 -3.26 23.53 -17.59
C GLY A 265 -3.07 22.38 -18.59
N TRP A 266 -2.49 21.27 -18.14
CA TRP A 266 -2.24 20.07 -18.94
C TRP A 266 -3.48 19.46 -19.60
N PHE A 267 -4.66 19.68 -19.01
CA PHE A 267 -5.94 19.18 -19.49
C PHE A 267 -6.95 20.29 -19.76
N ASN A 268 -6.46 21.42 -20.27
CA ASN A 268 -7.27 22.54 -20.77
C ASN A 268 -8.26 23.10 -19.73
N GLY A 269 -7.86 23.18 -18.46
CA GLY A 269 -8.69 23.68 -17.37
C GLY A 269 -9.63 22.63 -16.77
N ASN A 270 -9.64 21.39 -17.26
CA ASN A 270 -10.40 20.30 -16.67
C ASN A 270 -9.56 19.59 -15.57
N ALA A 271 -9.98 19.73 -14.31
CA ALA A 271 -9.29 19.14 -13.17
C ALA A 271 -9.77 17.71 -12.83
N THR A 272 -10.71 17.12 -13.57
CA THR A 272 -11.29 15.78 -13.26
C THR A 272 -10.27 14.65 -13.26
N GLN A 273 -9.04 14.89 -13.73
CA GLN A 273 -7.95 13.90 -13.72
C GLN A 273 -6.75 14.31 -12.86
N ASN A 274 -6.86 15.36 -12.05
CA ASN A 274 -5.79 15.80 -11.15
C ASN A 274 -5.70 14.90 -9.90
N PHE A 275 -5.18 13.68 -10.08
CA PHE A 275 -5.09 12.63 -9.05
C PHE A 275 -3.71 12.50 -8.41
N TRP A 276 -3.61 11.58 -7.44
CA TRP A 276 -2.39 10.97 -6.89
C TRP A 276 -1.32 11.98 -6.47
N ARG A 277 -1.65 12.86 -5.53
CA ARG A 277 -0.69 13.83 -4.97
C ARG A 277 -1.01 14.15 -3.51
N GLY A 278 -0.14 14.87 -2.83
CA GLY A 278 -0.40 15.25 -1.44
C GLY A 278 0.41 16.44 -0.97
N ALA A 279 -0.19 17.24 -0.09
CA ALA A 279 0.45 18.33 0.63
C ALA A 279 0.27 18.14 2.14
N GLU A 280 1.37 18.19 2.90
CA GLU A 280 1.33 17.91 4.34
C GLU A 280 2.26 18.78 5.20
N GLY A 281 1.76 19.27 6.34
CA GLY A 281 2.64 19.80 7.39
C GLY A 281 3.35 21.12 7.07
N LEU A 282 2.73 21.98 6.25
CA LEU A 282 3.31 23.25 5.80
C LEU A 282 2.44 24.46 6.20
N THR A 283 3.10 25.58 6.48
CA THR A 283 2.47 26.90 6.48
C THR A 283 2.69 27.57 5.14
N LEU A 284 1.63 28.08 4.51
CA LEU A 284 1.68 28.81 3.24
C LEU A 284 1.30 30.27 3.47
N ASN A 285 2.09 31.19 2.91
CA ASN A 285 1.73 32.59 2.76
C ASN A 285 1.63 32.88 1.24
N PRO A 286 0.47 32.62 0.62
CA PRO A 286 0.30 32.67 -0.84
C PRO A 286 0.58 34.06 -1.40
N VAL A 287 1.23 34.15 -2.56
CA VAL A 287 1.74 35.44 -3.07
C VAL A 287 0.64 36.47 -3.34
N ASN A 288 -0.56 36.01 -3.71
CA ASN A 288 -1.73 36.86 -3.98
C ASN A 288 -2.78 36.77 -2.85
N GLY A 289 -2.44 36.14 -1.73
CA GLY A 289 -3.35 35.89 -0.61
C GLY A 289 -4.28 34.68 -0.78
N THR A 290 -4.22 33.93 -1.88
CA THR A 290 -5.01 32.70 -2.10
C THR A 290 -4.20 31.60 -2.78
N ASN A 291 -4.00 30.47 -2.08
CA ASN A 291 -3.37 29.28 -2.67
C ASN A 291 -4.39 28.55 -3.58
N ARG A 292 -3.95 27.91 -4.67
CA ARG A 292 -4.83 27.05 -5.50
C ARG A 292 -4.48 25.57 -5.35
N TRP A 293 -5.47 24.76 -5.03
CA TRP A 293 -5.37 23.29 -4.95
C TRP A 293 -6.49 22.65 -5.78
N ALA A 294 -6.41 22.81 -7.10
CA ALA A 294 -7.42 22.36 -8.05
C ALA A 294 -7.30 20.86 -8.36
N VAL A 295 -7.70 20.02 -7.41
CA VAL A 295 -7.54 18.57 -7.46
C VAL A 295 -8.85 17.83 -7.69
N SER A 296 -8.74 16.54 -8.03
CA SER A 296 -9.83 15.57 -7.89
C SER A 296 -9.49 14.52 -6.82
N GLN A 297 -9.89 13.25 -6.97
CA GLN A 297 -9.70 12.20 -5.98
C GLN A 297 -8.21 11.89 -5.68
N ALA A 298 -7.95 11.17 -4.58
CA ALA A 298 -6.61 10.76 -4.09
C ALA A 298 -5.58 11.89 -4.02
N SER A 299 -6.03 13.07 -3.57
CA SER A 299 -5.22 14.28 -3.48
C SER A 299 -5.35 14.91 -2.10
N SER A 300 -4.51 14.47 -1.17
CA SER A 300 -4.64 14.85 0.23
C SER A 300 -4.09 16.25 0.53
N PHE A 301 -4.80 17.00 1.37
CA PHE A 301 -4.37 18.28 1.92
C PHE A 301 -4.49 18.22 3.44
N ARG A 302 -3.40 17.81 4.11
CA ARG A 302 -3.41 17.47 5.55
C ARG A 302 -2.50 18.37 6.34
N ARG A 303 -2.91 18.74 7.56
CA ARG A 303 -2.00 19.43 8.49
C ARG A 303 -1.41 20.70 7.88
N MET A 304 -2.21 21.48 7.16
CA MET A 304 -1.75 22.69 6.47
C MET A 304 -2.19 23.94 7.23
N HIS A 305 -1.38 24.99 7.21
CA HIS A 305 -1.79 26.33 7.64
C HIS A 305 -1.71 27.30 6.46
N VAL A 306 -2.84 27.65 5.85
CA VAL A 306 -2.91 28.65 4.78
C VAL A 306 -3.23 30.01 5.40
N LYS A 307 -2.26 30.93 5.38
CA LYS A 307 -2.45 32.32 5.81
C LYS A 307 -3.07 33.16 4.71
N GLY A 308 -4.28 32.79 4.32
CA GLY A 308 -5.01 33.36 3.19
C GLY A 308 -6.21 32.49 2.81
N GLY A 309 -6.74 32.71 1.61
CA GLY A 309 -7.78 31.85 1.01
C GLY A 309 -7.20 30.57 0.42
N LEU A 310 -8.08 29.61 0.14
CA LEU A 310 -7.76 28.38 -0.57
C LEU A 310 -8.78 28.16 -1.69
N ASN A 311 -8.35 28.27 -2.95
CA ASN A 311 -9.19 28.02 -4.12
C ASN A 311 -9.06 26.55 -4.55
N LEU A 312 -10.18 25.85 -4.64
CA LEU A 312 -10.24 24.44 -4.99
C LEU A 312 -10.58 24.19 -6.46
N ALA A 313 -10.86 25.23 -7.25
CA ALA A 313 -11.19 25.12 -8.66
C ALA A 313 -9.99 25.49 -9.54
N PRO A 314 -9.89 24.86 -10.74
CA PRO A 314 -8.89 25.26 -11.72
C PRO A 314 -9.18 26.68 -12.23
N ASN A 315 -8.17 27.30 -12.83
CA ASN A 315 -8.39 28.56 -13.53
C ASN A 315 -9.50 28.40 -14.58
N GLY A 316 -10.50 29.29 -14.57
CA GLY A 316 -11.65 29.24 -15.48
C GLY A 316 -12.84 28.40 -14.99
N TYR A 317 -12.77 27.79 -13.80
CA TYR A 317 -13.87 27.02 -13.19
C TYR A 317 -14.33 25.82 -14.03
N GLY A 318 -13.39 25.14 -14.71
CA GLY A 318 -13.64 23.86 -15.36
C GLY A 318 -14.06 22.77 -14.36
N TRP A 319 -14.42 21.60 -14.89
CA TRP A 319 -14.86 20.47 -14.06
C TRP A 319 -13.78 20.05 -13.06
N ALA A 320 -14.20 19.73 -11.83
CA ALA A 320 -13.34 19.26 -10.76
C ALA A 320 -14.13 18.35 -9.82
N SER A 321 -13.53 17.23 -9.39
CA SER A 321 -14.19 16.16 -8.62
C SER A 321 -13.37 15.79 -7.38
N GLY A 322 -12.95 16.81 -6.63
CA GLY A 322 -12.28 16.64 -5.34
C GLY A 322 -13.26 16.21 -4.25
N GLY A 323 -12.86 16.16 -3.00
CA GLY A 323 -11.51 16.32 -2.49
C GLY A 323 -11.51 16.20 -0.97
N TYR A 324 -10.33 16.27 -0.38
CA TYR A 324 -10.13 15.94 1.03
C TYR A 324 -9.21 16.93 1.74
N ILE A 325 -9.72 17.55 2.80
CA ILE A 325 -8.94 18.38 3.74
C ILE A 325 -9.07 17.80 5.15
N ALA A 326 -7.95 17.65 5.86
CA ALA A 326 -7.97 17.29 7.28
C ALA A 326 -6.92 18.04 8.08
N ASP A 327 -7.20 18.21 9.38
CA ASP A 327 -6.28 18.77 10.36
C ASP A 327 -5.69 20.13 9.95
N SER A 328 -6.44 20.94 9.19
CA SER A 328 -5.88 22.12 8.53
C SER A 328 -6.53 23.41 9.02
N LYS A 329 -5.76 24.49 8.96
CA LYS A 329 -6.22 25.85 9.24
C LYS A 329 -6.13 26.69 7.98
N ILE A 330 -7.24 27.23 7.53
CA ILE A 330 -7.31 28.19 6.43
C ILE A 330 -7.82 29.49 7.02
N ASP A 331 -6.95 30.49 7.16
CA ASP A 331 -7.31 31.75 7.83
C ASP A 331 -8.38 32.54 7.06
N GLY A 332 -8.45 32.38 5.73
CA GLY A 332 -9.43 32.99 4.84
C GLY A 332 -10.57 32.06 4.42
N GLN A 333 -11.22 32.40 3.30
CA GLN A 333 -12.29 31.60 2.72
C GLN A 333 -11.74 30.45 1.88
N VAL A 334 -12.35 29.26 2.01
CA VAL A 334 -12.19 28.17 1.06
C VAL A 334 -13.18 28.35 -0.10
N GLY A 335 -12.65 28.50 -1.31
CA GLY A 335 -13.38 28.69 -2.55
C GLY A 335 -13.65 27.37 -3.28
N ASN A 336 -14.87 26.84 -3.19
CA ASN A 336 -15.31 25.60 -3.84
C ASN A 336 -15.52 25.78 -5.35
N TYR A 337 -16.21 26.84 -5.75
CA TYR A 337 -16.61 27.16 -7.13
C TYR A 337 -17.22 25.97 -7.87
N SER A 338 -16.52 25.39 -8.86
CA SER A 338 -16.99 24.29 -9.72
C SER A 338 -16.78 22.90 -9.12
N GLN A 339 -16.13 22.77 -7.96
CA GLN A 339 -15.93 21.49 -7.29
C GLN A 339 -17.28 20.82 -6.98
N GLN A 340 -17.48 19.63 -7.55
CA GLN A 340 -18.72 18.87 -7.43
C GLN A 340 -19.03 18.54 -5.97
N GLN A 341 -18.06 17.97 -5.27
CA GLN A 341 -18.17 17.56 -3.88
C GLN A 341 -16.88 17.87 -3.11
N TRP A 342 -16.93 17.82 -1.79
CA TRP A 342 -15.74 17.92 -0.94
C TRP A 342 -16.00 17.39 0.47
N TYR A 343 -14.96 16.80 1.07
CA TYR A 343 -14.94 16.46 2.50
C TYR A 343 -13.88 17.26 3.25
N THR A 344 -14.26 17.85 4.38
CA THR A 344 -13.32 18.49 5.30
C THR A 344 -13.59 18.03 6.72
N ARG A 345 -12.55 17.58 7.42
CA ARG A 345 -12.65 17.20 8.83
C ARG A 345 -11.66 17.91 9.73
N GLU A 346 -12.02 18.10 10.99
CA GLU A 346 -11.12 18.52 12.08
C GLU A 346 -10.22 19.71 11.72
N SER A 347 -10.83 20.73 11.14
CA SER A 347 -10.15 21.86 10.54
C SER A 347 -10.74 23.16 11.06
N SER A 348 -10.06 24.28 10.81
CA SER A 348 -10.60 25.63 11.02
C SER A 348 -10.52 26.39 9.70
N ILE A 349 -11.63 27.00 9.29
CA ILE A 349 -11.74 27.78 8.06
C ILE A 349 -12.34 29.15 8.38
N GLY A 350 -11.88 30.21 7.71
CA GLY A 350 -12.50 31.53 7.82
C GLY A 350 -13.89 31.60 7.18
N GLY A 351 -14.17 30.69 6.25
CA GLY A 351 -15.50 30.49 5.66
C GLY A 351 -15.46 29.57 4.44
N TRP A 352 -16.62 29.32 3.84
CA TRP A 352 -16.78 28.46 2.66
C TRP A 352 -17.63 29.19 1.61
N SER A 353 -17.26 29.13 0.33
CA SER A 353 -17.85 30.01 -0.70
C SER A 353 -19.23 29.58 -1.22
N ASN A 354 -19.40 28.31 -1.60
CA ASN A 354 -20.61 27.81 -2.27
C ASN A 354 -20.70 26.28 -2.19
N SER A 355 -21.82 25.72 -2.68
CA SER A 355 -22.07 24.28 -2.78
C SER A 355 -22.42 23.93 -4.22
N VAL A 356 -22.04 22.74 -4.68
CA VAL A 356 -22.45 22.19 -5.99
C VAL A 356 -23.33 20.97 -5.76
N TRP A 357 -22.77 19.81 -5.42
CA TRP A 357 -23.52 18.59 -5.16
C TRP A 357 -23.42 18.12 -3.70
N ASN A 358 -22.22 17.95 -3.14
CA ASN A 358 -22.08 17.39 -1.79
C ASN A 358 -20.89 17.98 -1.03
N GLN A 359 -21.12 18.93 -0.13
CA GLN A 359 -20.08 19.53 0.70
C GLN A 359 -20.29 19.09 2.15
N THR A 360 -19.44 18.18 2.62
CA THR A 360 -19.57 17.56 3.95
C THR A 360 -18.46 18.00 4.89
N PHE A 361 -18.84 18.31 6.14
CA PHE A 361 -17.95 18.78 7.19
C PHE A 361 -18.16 17.97 8.48
N SER A 362 -17.09 17.64 9.18
CA SER A 362 -17.16 17.03 10.52
C SER A 362 -16.06 17.60 11.42
N GLY A 363 -16.43 18.15 12.58
CA GLY A 363 -15.43 18.75 13.47
C GLY A 363 -14.76 20.01 12.89
N VAL A 364 -15.42 20.72 11.99
CA VAL A 364 -14.84 21.90 11.31
C VAL A 364 -15.33 23.19 11.96
N GLU A 365 -14.39 23.96 12.49
CA GLU A 365 -14.63 25.31 12.97
C GLU A 365 -14.79 26.27 11.79
N GLY A 366 -15.88 27.04 11.77
CA GLY A 366 -16.20 27.95 10.66
C GLY A 366 -16.90 27.30 9.46
N ALA A 367 -17.23 26.01 9.54
CA ALA A 367 -18.08 25.37 8.54
C ALA A 367 -19.50 25.98 8.53
N PRO A 368 -20.16 26.05 7.36
CA PRO A 368 -21.57 26.43 7.28
C PRO A 368 -22.44 25.42 8.04
N ALA A 369 -23.57 25.87 8.59
CA ALA A 369 -24.54 24.97 9.19
C ALA A 369 -25.13 24.02 8.14
N THR A 370 -25.58 22.84 8.57
CA THR A 370 -26.30 21.90 7.69
C THR A 370 -27.51 22.57 7.05
N SER A 371 -27.60 22.50 5.72
CA SER A 371 -28.68 23.12 4.95
C SER A 371 -29.15 22.26 3.77
N PHE A 372 -28.67 21.01 3.67
CA PHE A 372 -29.10 20.07 2.65
C PHE A 372 -30.64 19.95 2.66
N PRO A 373 -31.33 20.05 1.50
CA PRO A 373 -30.83 19.84 0.15
C PRO A 373 -30.36 21.09 -0.62
N GLU A 374 -30.51 22.30 -0.09
CA GLU A 374 -30.04 23.52 -0.77
C GLU A 374 -29.79 24.67 0.22
N PRO A 375 -28.57 25.21 0.30
CA PRO A 375 -27.31 24.68 -0.26
C PRO A 375 -27.00 23.27 0.26
N ARG A 376 -26.31 22.44 -0.54
CA ARG A 376 -26.03 21.02 -0.22
C ARG A 376 -24.86 20.85 0.78
N TYR A 377 -25.01 21.46 1.95
CA TYR A 377 -24.11 21.32 3.09
C TYR A 377 -24.59 20.27 4.08
N THR A 378 -23.69 19.35 4.42
CA THR A 378 -23.87 18.36 5.50
C THR A 378 -22.82 18.60 6.56
N THR A 379 -23.20 19.07 7.74
CA THR A 379 -22.26 19.50 8.78
C THR A 379 -22.52 18.77 10.09
N LEU A 380 -21.50 18.08 10.57
CA LEU A 380 -21.46 17.46 11.89
C LEU A 380 -20.53 18.28 12.80
N ASP A 381 -20.96 18.50 14.04
CA ASP A 381 -20.19 19.31 14.98
C ASP A 381 -18.82 18.72 15.31
N THR A 382 -18.71 17.39 15.28
CA THR A 382 -17.50 16.62 15.61
C THR A 382 -17.30 15.46 14.66
N THR A 383 -16.06 15.06 14.40
CA THR A 383 -15.74 13.71 13.90
C THR A 383 -15.82 12.73 15.08
N PRO A 384 -16.64 11.66 15.04
CA PRO A 384 -16.86 10.79 16.20
C PRO A 384 -15.57 10.16 16.74
N ILE A 385 -14.74 9.62 15.84
CA ILE A 385 -13.42 9.06 16.14
C ILE A 385 -12.52 9.43 14.97
N SER A 386 -11.29 9.84 15.29
CA SER A 386 -10.27 10.10 14.28
C SER A 386 -8.89 9.81 14.85
N ARG A 387 -7.92 9.66 13.96
CA ARG A 387 -6.50 9.62 14.32
C ARG A 387 -5.74 10.25 13.17
N GLU A 388 -4.95 11.28 13.41
CA GLU A 388 -4.22 11.91 12.32
C GLU A 388 -3.17 10.97 11.73
N LYS A 389 -2.94 11.12 10.42
CA LYS A 389 -2.00 10.29 9.66
C LYS A 389 -0.59 10.39 10.25
N PRO A 390 0.17 9.30 10.38
CA PRO A 390 1.59 9.38 10.70
C PRO A 390 2.37 10.15 9.62
N TYR A 391 3.38 10.90 10.05
CA TYR A 391 4.21 11.70 9.14
C TYR A 391 5.68 11.72 9.58
N LEU A 392 6.56 11.82 8.58
CA LEU A 392 8.00 11.97 8.80
C LEU A 392 8.31 13.42 9.22
N TYR A 393 9.13 13.59 10.23
CA TYR A 393 9.61 14.89 10.68
C TYR A 393 11.07 14.80 11.17
N LEU A 394 11.69 15.95 11.40
CA LEU A 394 13.02 16.06 12.00
C LEU A 394 12.92 16.50 13.46
N ASP A 395 13.56 15.72 14.34
CA ASP A 395 13.89 16.12 15.70
C ASP A 395 15.39 16.47 15.75
N GLY A 396 15.70 17.77 15.66
CA GLY A 396 17.04 18.22 15.32
C GLY A 396 17.47 17.74 13.93
N ASN A 397 18.43 16.82 13.88
CA ASN A 397 18.91 16.20 12.63
C ASN A 397 18.44 14.75 12.46
N GLU A 398 17.67 14.21 13.41
CA GLU A 398 17.21 12.83 13.37
C GLU A 398 15.83 12.73 12.70
N TYR A 399 15.73 11.87 11.71
CA TYR A 399 14.43 11.49 11.15
C TYR A 399 13.64 10.66 12.15
N LYS A 400 12.39 11.06 12.38
CA LYS A 400 11.41 10.32 13.17
C LYS A 400 10.07 10.32 12.45
N VAL A 401 9.24 9.32 12.71
CA VAL A 401 7.84 9.32 12.32
C VAL A 401 7.02 9.67 13.54
N PHE A 402 6.28 10.78 13.48
CA PHE A 402 5.31 11.11 14.50
C PHE A 402 4.03 10.32 14.23
N ALA A 403 3.52 9.69 15.27
CA ALA A 403 2.34 8.83 15.27
C ALA A 403 1.28 9.47 16.17
N PRO A 404 0.40 10.33 15.63
CA PRO A 404 -0.61 11.05 16.41
C PRO A 404 -1.52 10.13 17.23
N ALA A 405 -1.94 10.60 18.40
CA ALA A 405 -2.91 9.91 19.24
C ALA A 405 -4.32 9.94 18.61
N LYS A 406 -5.13 8.93 18.93
CA LYS A 406 -6.55 8.91 18.58
C LYS A 406 -7.28 10.05 19.29
N ARG A 407 -8.20 10.71 18.60
CA ARG A 407 -9.15 11.68 19.16
C ARG A 407 -10.57 11.14 19.05
N THR A 408 -11.40 11.50 20.01
CA THR A 408 -12.84 11.18 20.04
C THR A 408 -13.62 12.48 20.08
N ASN A 409 -14.71 12.56 19.33
CA ASN A 409 -15.49 13.79 19.14
C ASN A 409 -14.59 14.97 18.75
N ALA A 410 -13.70 14.72 17.78
CA ALA A 410 -12.67 15.64 17.38
C ALA A 410 -13.29 16.86 16.67
N ARG A 411 -12.79 18.05 17.04
CA ARG A 411 -13.14 19.33 16.43
C ARG A 411 -11.90 20.21 16.41
N GLY A 412 -11.71 20.93 15.30
CA GLY A 412 -10.53 21.76 15.08
C GLY A 412 -9.23 20.95 14.93
N THR A 413 -8.13 21.66 14.72
CA THR A 413 -6.84 21.02 14.43
C THR A 413 -6.20 20.42 15.67
N SER A 414 -5.41 19.37 15.46
CA SER A 414 -4.64 18.64 16.48
C SER A 414 -3.47 19.46 17.05
N TRP A 415 -3.07 20.53 16.36
CA TRP A 415 -1.80 21.23 16.59
C TRP A 415 -1.96 22.71 16.95
N ALA A 416 -3.17 23.29 16.88
CA ALA A 416 -3.38 24.70 17.21
C ALA A 416 -3.01 25.03 18.67
N ASN A 417 -3.25 24.10 19.60
CA ASN A 417 -3.08 24.30 21.04
C ASN A 417 -1.75 23.78 21.59
N GLY A 418 -0.72 23.66 20.74
CA GLY A 418 0.63 23.27 21.13
C GLY A 418 1.11 21.98 20.46
N THR A 419 1.91 21.20 21.18
CA THR A 419 2.43 19.93 20.68
C THR A 419 1.28 18.92 20.57
N PRO A 420 1.02 18.34 19.39
CA PRO A 420 0.00 17.30 19.25
C PRO A 420 0.35 16.11 20.15
N GLN A 421 -0.65 15.44 20.71
CA GLN A 421 -0.44 14.18 21.44
C GLN A 421 -0.11 13.05 20.46
N GLY A 422 0.85 12.21 20.81
CA GLY A 422 1.31 11.08 19.99
C GLY A 422 2.68 10.59 20.42
N GLU A 423 3.23 9.67 19.63
CA GLU A 423 4.55 9.06 19.86
C GLU A 423 5.49 9.38 18.69
N SER A 424 6.78 9.58 18.97
CA SER A 424 7.80 9.77 17.94
C SER A 424 8.68 8.52 17.83
N ILE A 425 8.57 7.80 16.73
CA ILE A 425 9.33 6.58 16.48
C ILE A 425 10.56 6.94 15.63
N PRO A 426 11.79 6.65 16.08
CA PRO A 426 12.99 6.95 15.31
C PRO A 426 13.08 6.12 14.03
N LEU A 427 13.64 6.70 12.96
CA LEU A 427 13.74 6.05 11.65
C LEU A 427 14.54 4.73 11.69
N ASN A 428 15.44 4.55 12.67
CA ASN A 428 16.17 3.30 12.87
C ASN A 428 15.29 2.11 13.31
N GLN A 429 14.00 2.34 13.61
CA GLN A 429 13.00 1.29 13.82
C GLN A 429 12.14 1.02 12.58
N PHE A 430 12.47 1.63 11.44
CA PHE A 430 11.80 1.41 10.15
C PHE A 430 12.74 0.72 9.18
N TYR A 431 12.26 -0.32 8.51
CA TYR A 431 12.88 -0.76 7.28
C TYR A 431 12.52 0.23 6.16
N VAL A 432 13.54 0.88 5.61
CA VAL A 432 13.40 1.83 4.50
C VAL A 432 13.34 1.05 3.19
N VAL A 433 12.11 0.83 2.69
CA VAL A 433 11.87 0.05 1.47
C VAL A 433 12.26 0.89 0.26
N LYS A 434 13.09 0.32 -0.61
CA LYS A 434 13.58 0.92 -1.87
C LYS A 434 13.40 -0.06 -3.03
N PRO A 435 13.34 0.42 -4.28
CA PRO A 435 13.24 -0.46 -5.44
C PRO A 435 14.28 -1.60 -5.39
N GLY A 436 13.84 -2.83 -5.66
CA GLY A 436 14.64 -4.05 -5.52
C GLY A 436 14.39 -4.85 -4.24
N ALA A 437 13.73 -4.26 -3.22
CA ALA A 437 13.24 -5.03 -2.08
C ALA A 437 12.14 -6.02 -2.51
N THR A 438 12.26 -7.28 -2.09
CA THR A 438 11.26 -8.31 -2.34
C THR A 438 10.23 -8.37 -1.21
N ALA A 439 9.07 -8.95 -1.47
CA ALA A 439 8.08 -9.19 -0.41
C ALA A 439 8.61 -10.09 0.72
N ALA A 440 9.49 -11.05 0.42
CA ALA A 440 10.18 -11.85 1.43
C ALA A 440 11.02 -10.97 2.37
N THR A 441 11.80 -10.03 1.83
CA THR A 441 12.61 -9.09 2.63
C THR A 441 11.72 -8.16 3.47
N ILE A 442 10.63 -7.66 2.90
CA ILE A 442 9.66 -6.81 3.62
C ILE A 442 9.03 -7.59 4.79
N ASN A 443 8.60 -8.82 4.55
CA ASN A 443 8.04 -9.69 5.59
C ASN A 443 9.09 -10.05 6.66
N GLN A 444 10.35 -10.26 6.28
CA GLN A 444 11.45 -10.46 7.22
C GLN A 444 11.64 -9.23 8.12
N ALA A 445 11.56 -8.00 7.59
CA ALA A 445 11.63 -6.78 8.38
C ALA A 445 10.49 -6.67 9.41
N LEU A 446 9.26 -6.95 8.97
CA LEU A 446 8.09 -6.99 9.85
C LEU A 446 8.25 -8.02 10.98
N ALA A 447 8.73 -9.22 10.64
CA ALA A 447 8.99 -10.29 11.61
C ALA A 447 10.09 -9.93 12.62
N GLN A 448 11.06 -9.11 12.22
CA GLN A 448 12.13 -8.60 13.11
C GLN A 448 11.67 -7.49 14.07
N GLY A 449 10.43 -7.01 13.93
CA GLY A 449 9.93 -5.92 14.78
C GLY A 449 10.08 -4.52 14.17
N LEU A 450 10.54 -4.40 12.92
CA LEU A 450 10.62 -3.11 12.24
C LEU A 450 9.24 -2.66 11.73
N HIS A 451 9.04 -1.35 11.66
CA HIS A 451 8.00 -0.70 10.86
C HIS A 451 8.44 -0.61 9.39
N LEU A 452 7.57 -0.12 8.50
CA LEU A 452 7.90 0.05 7.09
C LEU A 452 7.77 1.51 6.66
N LEU A 453 8.80 2.01 5.97
CA LEU A 453 8.76 3.28 5.25
C LEU A 453 9.05 3.00 3.77
N PHE A 454 8.02 3.05 2.93
CA PHE A 454 8.18 2.94 1.48
C PHE A 454 8.61 4.28 0.90
N THR A 455 9.82 4.31 0.35
CA THR A 455 10.31 5.47 -0.39
C THR A 455 9.59 5.58 -1.74
N PRO A 456 9.60 6.75 -2.42
CA PRO A 456 8.85 6.91 -3.67
C PRO A 456 9.38 5.96 -4.76
N GLY A 457 8.51 5.04 -5.20
CA GLY A 457 8.82 4.02 -6.19
C GLY A 457 7.62 3.11 -6.48
N VAL A 458 7.77 2.22 -7.46
CA VAL A 458 6.81 1.16 -7.79
C VAL A 458 7.44 -0.19 -7.42
N TYR A 459 6.70 -1.00 -6.65
CA TYR A 459 7.18 -2.20 -5.99
C TYR A 459 6.33 -3.40 -6.40
N HIS A 460 6.93 -4.34 -7.12
CA HIS A 460 6.29 -5.61 -7.44
C HIS A 460 6.47 -6.60 -6.31
N VAL A 461 5.41 -7.33 -5.96
CA VAL A 461 5.41 -8.33 -4.90
C VAL A 461 4.82 -9.65 -5.39
N ASP A 462 5.57 -10.74 -5.22
CA ASP A 462 5.22 -12.09 -5.65
C ASP A 462 4.51 -12.93 -4.55
N GLN A 463 4.44 -12.37 -3.34
CA GLN A 463 3.73 -12.91 -2.19
C GLN A 463 3.16 -11.75 -1.35
N THR A 464 2.15 -12.06 -0.54
CA THR A 464 1.51 -11.09 0.33
C THR A 464 2.46 -10.50 1.36
N ILE A 465 2.39 -9.17 1.56
CA ILE A 465 2.99 -8.49 2.71
C ILE A 465 2.10 -8.71 3.93
N ASN A 466 2.62 -9.36 4.98
CA ASN A 466 1.86 -9.75 6.16
C ASN A 466 2.22 -8.88 7.37
N VAL A 467 1.32 -7.96 7.74
CA VAL A 467 1.46 -7.08 8.89
C VAL A 467 0.80 -7.73 10.11
N ASN A 468 1.60 -8.47 10.87
CA ASN A 468 1.10 -9.33 11.96
C ASN A 468 1.38 -8.79 13.38
N ARG A 469 2.03 -7.63 13.49
CA ARG A 469 2.43 -7.04 14.78
C ARG A 469 1.59 -5.80 15.07
N ALA A 470 1.00 -5.76 16.27
CA ALA A 470 0.28 -4.59 16.76
C ALA A 470 1.13 -3.31 16.68
N ASN A 471 0.49 -2.17 16.49
CA ASN A 471 1.10 -0.84 16.36
C ASN A 471 2.07 -0.68 15.18
N THR A 472 2.10 -1.62 14.23
CA THR A 472 2.97 -1.48 13.06
C THR A 472 2.53 -0.29 12.20
N ILE A 473 3.46 0.63 11.93
CA ILE A 473 3.30 1.69 10.96
C ILE A 473 3.84 1.24 9.59
N VAL A 474 3.02 1.39 8.57
CA VAL A 474 3.40 1.26 7.16
C VAL A 474 3.13 2.61 6.49
N LEU A 475 4.19 3.37 6.27
CA LEU A 475 4.11 4.74 5.72
C LEU A 475 4.73 4.76 4.31
N GLY A 476 3.99 5.28 3.33
CA GLY A 476 4.46 5.57 1.99
C GLY A 476 4.81 7.05 1.83
N LEU A 477 5.89 7.31 1.09
CA LEU A 477 6.27 8.65 0.63
C LEU A 477 6.06 8.76 -0.87
N GLY A 478 5.61 9.92 -1.34
CA GLY A 478 5.54 10.24 -2.78
C GLY A 478 4.69 9.25 -3.58
N LEU A 479 3.57 8.78 -3.00
CA LEU A 479 2.65 7.82 -3.61
C LEU A 479 3.35 6.50 -4.00
N ALA A 480 4.23 6.00 -3.12
CA ALA A 480 4.80 4.67 -3.24
C ALA A 480 3.71 3.66 -3.63
N THR A 481 3.98 2.83 -4.64
CA THR A 481 2.98 1.98 -5.29
C THR A 481 3.35 0.52 -5.17
N ILE A 482 2.46 -0.33 -4.67
CA ILE A 482 2.65 -1.78 -4.54
C ILE A 482 1.80 -2.47 -5.61
N ILE A 483 2.42 -3.33 -6.42
CA ILE A 483 1.76 -4.13 -7.45
C ILE A 483 1.88 -5.61 -7.07
N PRO A 484 0.77 -6.30 -6.75
CA PRO A 484 0.79 -7.74 -6.55
C PRO A 484 0.89 -8.48 -7.88
N ASP A 485 1.92 -9.29 -8.02
CA ASP A 485 2.09 -10.21 -9.13
C ASP A 485 1.36 -11.54 -8.86
N ASN A 486 1.14 -12.32 -9.91
CA ASN A 486 0.62 -13.70 -9.81
C ASN A 486 -0.74 -13.85 -9.09
N GLY A 487 -1.51 -12.77 -8.94
CA GLY A 487 -2.84 -12.78 -8.32
C GLY A 487 -2.81 -12.90 -6.78
N VAL A 488 -1.69 -12.56 -6.13
CA VAL A 488 -1.62 -12.54 -4.66
C VAL A 488 -2.35 -11.34 -4.09
N THR A 489 -2.79 -11.41 -2.83
CA THR A 489 -3.18 -10.20 -2.09
C THR A 489 -1.94 -9.36 -1.83
N ALA A 490 -1.96 -8.05 -2.12
CA ALA A 490 -0.79 -7.20 -1.92
C ALA A 490 -0.41 -7.09 -0.44
N MET A 491 -1.41 -6.88 0.43
CA MET A 491 -1.19 -6.73 1.87
C MET A 491 -2.33 -7.32 2.70
N LYS A 492 -1.97 -8.05 3.75
CA LYS A 492 -2.88 -8.52 4.80
C LYS A 492 -2.43 -8.00 6.15
N VAL A 493 -3.37 -7.51 6.94
CA VAL A 493 -3.16 -7.13 8.35
C VAL A 493 -3.82 -8.19 9.21
N ALA A 494 -3.12 -8.68 10.24
CA ALA A 494 -3.70 -9.59 11.23
C ALA A 494 -4.75 -8.87 12.10
N ASP A 495 -5.54 -9.63 12.87
CA ASP A 495 -6.48 -9.07 13.85
C ASP A 495 -5.73 -8.55 15.09
N VAL A 496 -5.09 -7.39 14.93
CA VAL A 496 -4.20 -6.78 15.94
C VAL A 496 -4.43 -5.27 16.06
N ASP A 497 -4.22 -4.76 17.26
CA ASP A 497 -4.40 -3.33 17.57
C ASP A 497 -3.46 -2.42 16.76
N GLY A 498 -3.96 -1.23 16.45
CA GLY A 498 -3.13 -0.04 16.27
C GLY A 498 -2.28 0.02 15.01
N VAL A 499 -2.45 -0.90 14.05
CA VAL A 499 -1.74 -0.84 12.77
C VAL A 499 -2.13 0.45 12.03
N ARG A 500 -1.15 1.09 11.38
CA ARG A 500 -1.35 2.35 10.66
C ARG A 500 -0.83 2.20 9.24
N LEU A 501 -1.74 2.09 8.27
CA LEU A 501 -1.44 2.09 6.84
C LEU A 501 -1.63 3.51 6.30
N ALA A 502 -0.59 4.09 5.71
CA ALA A 502 -0.62 5.49 5.33
C ALA A 502 0.13 5.82 4.02
N GLY A 503 -0.50 6.53 3.09
CA GLY A 503 0.20 7.28 2.02
C GLY A 503 0.76 6.46 0.85
N PHE A 504 0.13 5.34 0.49
CA PHE A 504 0.58 4.49 -0.62
C PHE A 504 -0.58 4.06 -1.53
N LEU A 505 -0.23 3.68 -2.76
CA LEU A 505 -1.16 3.14 -3.75
C LEU A 505 -0.96 1.61 -3.84
N ILE A 506 -2.05 0.85 -3.89
CA ILE A 506 -2.04 -0.54 -4.35
C ILE A 506 -2.59 -0.56 -5.77
N ASP A 507 -1.80 -1.05 -6.72
CA ASP A 507 -2.15 -1.05 -8.14
C ASP A 507 -2.22 -2.50 -8.64
N ALA A 508 -3.40 -2.94 -9.09
CA ALA A 508 -3.67 -4.34 -9.35
C ALA A 508 -2.85 -4.89 -10.52
N GLY A 509 -2.18 -6.03 -10.33
CA GLY A 509 -1.52 -6.75 -11.41
C GLY A 509 -2.51 -7.35 -12.44
N PRO A 510 -2.01 -7.81 -13.60
CA PRO A 510 -2.85 -8.33 -14.68
C PRO A 510 -3.55 -9.66 -14.35
N VAL A 511 -2.98 -10.44 -13.41
CA VAL A 511 -3.60 -11.67 -12.89
C VAL A 511 -4.57 -11.29 -11.78
N ASN A 512 -5.82 -11.74 -11.87
CA ASN A 512 -6.86 -11.41 -10.92
C ASN A 512 -6.47 -11.81 -9.48
N SER A 513 -6.39 -10.81 -8.60
CA SER A 513 -6.21 -11.04 -7.16
C SER A 513 -7.58 -11.22 -6.49
N PRO A 514 -7.78 -12.21 -5.59
CA PRO A 514 -9.04 -12.35 -4.84
C PRO A 514 -9.35 -11.10 -4.01
N THR A 515 -8.33 -10.58 -3.32
CA THR A 515 -8.32 -9.32 -2.57
C THR A 515 -7.05 -8.53 -2.87
N LEU A 516 -7.05 -7.20 -2.76
CA LEU A 516 -5.82 -6.40 -2.84
C LEU A 516 -5.34 -5.97 -1.45
N LEU A 517 -6.26 -5.54 -0.59
CA LEU A 517 -6.03 -5.23 0.82
C LEU A 517 -7.05 -5.97 1.70
N GLU A 518 -6.58 -6.58 2.78
CA GLU A 518 -7.44 -7.24 3.77
C GLU A 518 -7.00 -6.83 5.19
N LEU A 519 -7.93 -6.29 5.98
CA LEU A 519 -7.73 -5.91 7.38
C LEU A 519 -8.41 -6.93 8.28
N GLY A 520 -7.61 -7.69 9.02
CA GLY A 520 -8.09 -8.84 9.79
C GLY A 520 -8.42 -10.03 8.88
N PRO A 521 -8.16 -11.28 9.30
CA PRO A 521 -8.67 -12.46 8.61
C PRO A 521 -10.21 -12.51 8.62
N GLN A 522 -10.80 -13.31 7.73
CA GLN A 522 -12.23 -13.59 7.77
C GLN A 522 -12.66 -14.11 9.16
N ASN A 523 -13.79 -13.62 9.66
CA ASN A 523 -14.32 -13.91 11.01
C ASN A 523 -13.48 -13.31 12.16
N SER A 524 -12.74 -12.23 11.89
CA SER A 524 -12.22 -11.35 12.94
C SER A 524 -13.37 -10.89 13.84
N SER A 525 -13.08 -10.76 15.13
CA SER A 525 -14.09 -10.43 16.17
C SER A 525 -13.46 -9.79 17.41
N ALA A 526 -12.18 -9.44 17.35
CA ALA A 526 -11.53 -8.70 18.41
C ALA A 526 -11.97 -7.23 18.35
N ASP A 527 -12.43 -6.72 19.50
CA ASP A 527 -12.71 -5.30 19.69
C ASP A 527 -11.40 -4.52 19.78
N HIS A 528 -11.25 -3.51 18.91
CA HIS A 528 -10.07 -2.67 18.80
C HIS A 528 -10.37 -1.20 19.16
N ALA A 529 -11.53 -0.91 19.75
CA ALA A 529 -12.04 0.43 20.01
C ALA A 529 -11.03 1.37 20.70
N ALA A 530 -10.19 0.84 21.60
CA ALA A 530 -9.16 1.61 22.30
C ALA A 530 -8.05 2.08 21.35
N ASN A 531 -7.60 1.22 20.44
CA ASN A 531 -6.47 1.44 19.54
C ASN A 531 -6.73 0.79 18.18
N PRO A 532 -7.63 1.35 17.37
CA PRO A 532 -8.07 0.71 16.13
C PRO A 532 -6.96 0.69 15.08
N THR A 533 -7.08 -0.20 14.10
CA THR A 533 -6.29 -0.12 12.86
C THR A 533 -6.80 1.04 12.00
N THR A 534 -5.91 1.80 11.36
CA THR A 534 -6.26 2.93 10.48
C THR A 534 -5.69 2.76 9.06
N VAL A 535 -6.48 3.18 8.07
CA VAL A 535 -6.12 3.26 6.65
C VAL A 535 -6.28 4.71 6.18
N GLN A 536 -5.18 5.36 5.79
CA GLN A 536 -5.17 6.81 5.56
C GLN A 536 -4.39 7.20 4.32
N ASP A 537 -5.00 7.87 3.34
CA ASP A 537 -4.36 8.13 2.04
C ASP A 537 -3.84 6.83 1.41
N VAL A 538 -4.54 5.71 1.63
CA VAL A 538 -4.28 4.46 0.94
C VAL A 538 -5.26 4.37 -0.21
N TYR A 539 -4.73 4.23 -1.41
CA TYR A 539 -5.50 4.24 -2.63
C TYR A 539 -5.40 2.88 -3.32
N VAL A 540 -6.40 2.54 -4.12
CA VAL A 540 -6.40 1.32 -4.93
C VAL A 540 -6.73 1.67 -6.37
N ARG A 541 -5.95 1.12 -7.31
CA ARG A 541 -6.19 1.23 -8.74
C ARG A 541 -6.33 -0.15 -9.38
N ILE A 542 -7.28 -0.29 -10.31
CA ILE A 542 -7.50 -1.50 -11.11
C ILE A 542 -7.60 -1.13 -12.59
N GLY A 543 -6.47 -1.24 -13.30
CA GLY A 543 -6.38 -0.81 -14.70
C GLY A 543 -5.81 0.61 -14.88
N GLY A 544 -5.85 1.12 -16.11
CA GLY A 544 -5.48 2.50 -16.45
C GLY A 544 -3.99 2.66 -16.81
N ALA A 545 -3.07 2.13 -16.00
CA ALA A 545 -1.65 2.09 -16.36
C ALA A 545 -1.26 0.83 -17.15
N HIS A 546 -2.03 -0.23 -17.00
CA HIS A 546 -1.90 -1.53 -17.64
C HIS A 546 -3.19 -2.31 -17.39
N VAL A 547 -3.29 -3.55 -17.86
CA VAL A 547 -4.36 -4.46 -17.40
C VAL A 547 -4.18 -4.74 -15.91
N GLY A 548 -5.25 -4.56 -15.13
CA GLY A 548 -5.28 -4.88 -13.70
C GLY A 548 -6.62 -5.53 -13.35
N LYS A 549 -6.62 -6.56 -12.50
CA LYS A 549 -7.86 -7.25 -12.09
C LYS A 549 -7.84 -7.60 -10.61
N ALA A 550 -8.99 -7.44 -9.95
CA ALA A 550 -9.23 -7.94 -8.61
C ALA A 550 -10.70 -8.29 -8.42
N THR A 551 -11.01 -9.33 -7.64
CA THR A 551 -12.40 -9.69 -7.37
C THR A 551 -13.04 -8.74 -6.37
N THR A 552 -12.40 -8.55 -5.21
CA THR A 552 -12.74 -7.51 -4.23
C THR A 552 -11.50 -6.67 -3.97
N SER A 553 -11.57 -5.34 -4.01
CA SER A 553 -10.34 -4.55 -3.83
C SER A 553 -9.92 -4.46 -2.36
N VAL A 554 -10.83 -4.08 -1.47
CA VAL A 554 -10.55 -3.92 -0.03
C VAL A 554 -11.56 -4.71 0.79
N VAL A 555 -11.07 -5.50 1.74
CA VAL A 555 -11.88 -6.22 2.74
C VAL A 555 -11.50 -5.75 4.13
N VAL A 556 -12.49 -5.34 4.92
CA VAL A 556 -12.32 -4.90 6.30
C VAL A 556 -13.07 -5.84 7.22
N ASN A 557 -12.36 -6.78 7.81
CA ASN A 557 -12.90 -7.74 8.77
C ASN A 557 -12.70 -7.29 10.22
N SER A 558 -11.60 -6.60 10.54
CA SER A 558 -11.35 -6.12 11.91
C SER A 558 -12.37 -5.07 12.33
N ASP A 559 -12.88 -5.23 13.55
CA ASP A 559 -13.78 -4.29 14.19
C ASP A 559 -13.06 -2.96 14.48
N ASP A 560 -13.83 -1.88 14.62
CA ASP A 560 -13.38 -0.51 14.93
C ASP A 560 -12.42 0.14 13.93
N ALA A 561 -12.11 -0.52 12.81
CA ALA A 561 -11.17 0.00 11.82
C ALA A 561 -11.62 1.38 11.33
N ILE A 562 -10.66 2.29 11.16
CA ILE A 562 -10.91 3.65 10.67
C ILE A 562 -10.33 3.78 9.26
N ILE A 563 -11.20 4.02 8.28
CA ILE A 563 -10.85 4.32 6.89
C ILE A 563 -10.97 5.82 6.69
N ASP A 564 -9.84 6.54 6.61
CA ASP A 564 -9.82 8.00 6.58
C ASP A 564 -9.10 8.53 5.33
N HIS A 565 -9.87 8.88 4.30
CA HIS A 565 -9.45 9.15 2.92
C HIS A 565 -8.91 7.91 2.21
N THR A 566 -9.81 7.22 1.49
CA THR A 566 -9.43 6.19 0.53
C THR A 566 -10.11 6.46 -0.79
N TRP A 567 -9.41 6.15 -1.88
CA TRP A 567 -9.97 6.10 -3.21
C TRP A 567 -9.72 4.72 -3.79
N VAL A 568 -10.78 3.97 -4.04
CA VAL A 568 -10.73 2.63 -4.60
C VAL A 568 -11.36 2.70 -5.99
N TRP A 569 -10.53 2.65 -7.02
CA TRP A 569 -10.90 3.05 -8.37
C TRP A 569 -10.63 1.93 -9.39
N ARG A 570 -11.71 1.40 -9.98
CA ARG A 570 -11.60 0.63 -11.21
C ARG A 570 -11.47 1.62 -12.37
N ALA A 571 -10.41 1.51 -13.16
CA ALA A 571 -10.12 2.50 -14.18
C ALA A 571 -11.22 2.67 -15.22
N ASP A 572 -11.60 3.92 -15.50
CA ASP A 572 -12.53 4.33 -16.57
C ASP A 572 -11.82 4.90 -17.82
N HIS A 573 -10.49 5.07 -17.75
CA HIS A 573 -9.66 5.57 -18.85
C HIS A 573 -8.20 5.10 -18.69
N GLY A 574 -7.37 5.40 -19.70
CA GLY A 574 -5.98 4.96 -19.80
C GLY A 574 -5.82 3.69 -20.64
N GLU A 575 -4.78 2.91 -20.37
CA GLU A 575 -4.56 1.60 -20.96
C GLU A 575 -5.22 0.49 -20.13
N GLY A 576 -5.61 -0.62 -20.78
CA GLY A 576 -6.05 -1.83 -20.08
C GLY A 576 -7.38 -1.71 -19.32
N TRP A 577 -8.26 -0.76 -19.67
CA TRP A 577 -9.61 -0.64 -19.10
C TRP A 577 -10.69 -1.20 -20.05
N GLY A 578 -11.86 -1.51 -19.49
CA GLY A 578 -13.03 -2.05 -20.20
C GLY A 578 -13.70 -3.18 -19.41
N TRP A 579 -14.95 -3.49 -19.74
CA TRP A 579 -15.86 -4.29 -18.88
C TRP A 579 -15.23 -5.59 -18.35
N GLU A 580 -14.57 -6.36 -19.24
CA GLU A 580 -13.83 -7.58 -18.90
C GLU A 580 -12.31 -7.37 -18.80
N THR A 581 -11.77 -6.28 -19.34
CA THR A 581 -10.33 -6.00 -19.41
C THR A 581 -9.75 -5.72 -18.04
N ASN A 582 -10.36 -4.82 -17.27
CA ASN A 582 -10.01 -4.53 -15.87
C ASN A 582 -11.14 -4.87 -14.92
N ARG A 583 -11.83 -5.99 -15.18
CA ARG A 583 -12.96 -6.41 -14.37
C ARG A 583 -12.61 -6.43 -12.89
N ALA A 584 -13.41 -5.71 -12.11
CA ALA A 584 -13.43 -5.76 -10.66
C ALA A 584 -14.87 -5.69 -10.18
N ASP A 585 -15.33 -6.79 -9.59
CA ASP A 585 -16.73 -6.93 -9.21
C ASP A 585 -17.05 -6.07 -7.98
N TYR A 586 -16.18 -6.03 -6.97
CA TYR A 586 -16.46 -5.37 -5.68
C TYR A 586 -15.34 -4.42 -5.26
N GLY A 587 -15.71 -3.22 -4.79
CA GLY A 587 -14.74 -2.24 -4.32
C GLY A 587 -14.33 -2.49 -2.88
N VAL A 588 -15.18 -2.09 -1.94
CA VAL A 588 -14.95 -2.22 -0.50
C VAL A 588 -16.01 -3.12 0.12
N ARG A 589 -15.57 -4.13 0.86
CA ARG A 589 -16.44 -4.97 1.69
C ARG A 589 -16.09 -4.79 3.16
N VAL A 590 -17.05 -4.33 3.95
CA VAL A 590 -16.90 -4.13 5.40
C VAL A 590 -17.69 -5.21 6.13
N ASN A 591 -16.97 -6.14 6.77
CA ASN A 591 -17.53 -7.19 7.60
C ASN A 591 -17.43 -6.87 9.09
N GLY A 592 -16.39 -6.13 9.49
CA GLY A 592 -16.18 -5.75 10.89
C GLY A 592 -17.23 -4.78 11.43
N ASP A 593 -17.51 -4.90 12.71
CA ASP A 593 -18.39 -4.04 13.48
C ASP A 593 -17.71 -2.70 13.83
N ASP A 594 -18.51 -1.66 14.09
CA ASP A 594 -18.06 -0.33 14.56
C ASP A 594 -17.05 0.40 13.64
N VAL A 595 -16.84 -0.11 12.42
CA VAL A 595 -15.98 0.49 11.41
C VAL A 595 -16.46 1.91 11.05
N LEU A 596 -15.51 2.83 10.94
CA LEU A 596 -15.76 4.22 10.56
C LEU A 596 -15.03 4.57 9.26
N ALA A 597 -15.78 5.01 8.25
CA ALA A 597 -15.23 5.60 7.04
C ALA A 597 -15.44 7.12 7.02
N THR A 598 -14.38 7.89 6.81
CA THR A 598 -14.39 9.35 6.68
C THR A 598 -13.71 9.77 5.39
N GLY A 599 -14.47 10.30 4.42
CA GLY A 599 -13.93 10.61 3.10
C GLY A 599 -13.73 9.35 2.25
N LEU A 600 -14.81 8.60 1.99
CA LEU A 600 -14.79 7.37 1.20
C LEU A 600 -15.10 7.66 -0.27
N PHE A 601 -14.19 7.31 -1.18
CA PHE A 601 -14.36 7.44 -2.62
C PHE A 601 -14.21 6.06 -3.26
N VAL A 602 -15.23 5.55 -3.95
CA VAL A 602 -15.19 4.21 -4.57
C VAL A 602 -15.94 4.23 -5.89
N GLU A 603 -15.30 3.80 -6.98
CA GLU A 603 -15.81 4.07 -8.33
C GLU A 603 -15.64 2.92 -9.32
N HIS A 604 -16.63 2.84 -10.22
CA HIS A 604 -16.68 2.08 -11.48
C HIS A 604 -16.67 0.56 -11.38
N PHE A 605 -16.99 -0.02 -10.23
CA PHE A 605 -17.02 -1.48 -10.08
C PHE A 605 -18.14 -2.11 -10.90
N ASN A 606 -17.91 -3.33 -11.39
CA ASN A 606 -18.89 -4.05 -12.20
C ASN A 606 -20.17 -4.39 -11.40
N LYS A 607 -20.06 -4.53 -10.07
CA LYS A 607 -21.19 -4.79 -9.17
C LYS A 607 -21.29 -3.73 -8.07
N TYR A 608 -21.22 -4.13 -6.80
CA TYR A 608 -21.33 -3.22 -5.67
C TYR A 608 -19.99 -2.54 -5.43
N ASP A 609 -19.98 -1.20 -5.47
CA ASP A 609 -18.79 -0.44 -5.14
C ASP A 609 -18.49 -0.57 -3.64
N VAL A 610 -19.51 -0.51 -2.78
CA VAL A 610 -19.42 -0.75 -1.33
C VAL A 610 -20.49 -1.74 -0.87
N GLU A 611 -20.06 -2.73 -0.10
CA GLU A 611 -20.92 -3.63 0.66
C GLU A 611 -20.61 -3.56 2.15
N TRP A 612 -21.65 -3.43 2.97
CA TRP A 612 -21.53 -3.34 4.42
C TRP A 612 -22.35 -4.43 5.10
N TYR A 613 -21.66 -5.30 5.82
CA TYR A 613 -22.20 -6.45 6.55
C TYR A 613 -22.05 -6.31 8.08
N GLY A 614 -21.09 -5.53 8.56
CA GLY A 614 -20.87 -5.30 9.99
C GLY A 614 -21.87 -4.33 10.63
N GLU A 615 -22.13 -4.52 11.93
CA GLU A 615 -23.03 -3.70 12.73
C GLU A 615 -22.38 -2.37 13.15
N ARG A 616 -23.22 -1.37 13.44
CA ARG A 616 -22.82 -0.04 13.96
C ARG A 616 -21.83 0.72 13.07
N GLY A 617 -21.75 0.33 11.80
CA GLY A 617 -20.92 0.98 10.81
C GLY A 617 -21.31 2.43 10.56
N ARG A 618 -20.31 3.28 10.33
CA ARG A 618 -20.52 4.71 10.07
C ARG A 618 -19.76 5.19 8.84
N THR A 619 -20.40 5.99 8.00
CA THR A 619 -19.73 6.68 6.87
C THR A 619 -20.02 8.17 6.89
N ILE A 620 -18.99 9.01 6.95
CA ILE A 620 -19.11 10.47 6.80
C ILE A 620 -18.41 10.84 5.51
N PHE A 621 -19.20 11.34 4.56
CA PHE A 621 -18.88 11.56 3.17
C PHE A 621 -18.65 10.27 2.37
N TYR A 622 -19.42 10.13 1.29
CA TYR A 622 -19.20 9.14 0.24
C TYR A 622 -19.35 9.77 -1.14
N GLN A 623 -18.46 9.40 -2.05
CA GLN A 623 -18.58 9.71 -3.47
C GLN A 623 -18.38 8.45 -4.30
N ASN A 624 -19.22 8.31 -5.32
CA ASN A 624 -19.18 7.23 -6.28
C ASN A 624 -19.56 7.70 -7.68
N GLU A 625 -18.97 7.03 -8.67
CA GLU A 625 -19.45 6.97 -10.03
C GLU A 625 -19.61 5.50 -10.44
N LYS A 626 -20.73 5.14 -11.08
CA LYS A 626 -20.95 3.78 -11.59
C LYS A 626 -20.04 3.48 -12.78
N ALA A 627 -19.89 2.20 -13.12
CA ALA A 627 -19.14 1.76 -14.28
C ALA A 627 -19.75 2.32 -15.58
N TYR A 628 -18.98 3.10 -16.35
CA TYR A 628 -19.45 3.71 -17.59
C TYR A 628 -19.67 2.71 -18.71
N ASP A 629 -18.97 1.57 -18.62
CA ASP A 629 -18.71 0.63 -19.68
C ASP A 629 -19.53 -0.66 -19.59
N ALA A 630 -20.61 -0.65 -18.81
CA ALA A 630 -21.61 -1.70 -18.87
C ALA A 630 -22.14 -1.82 -20.31
N PRO A 631 -22.02 -2.99 -20.97
CA PRO A 631 -22.32 -3.10 -22.40
C PRO A 631 -23.82 -3.12 -22.70
N ASN A 632 -24.66 -3.34 -21.68
CA ASN A 632 -26.13 -3.33 -21.73
C ASN A 632 -26.71 -3.52 -20.33
N GLN A 633 -28.03 -3.35 -20.20
CA GLN A 633 -28.77 -3.57 -18.95
C GLN A 633 -28.58 -4.99 -18.37
N ALA A 634 -28.48 -6.02 -19.21
CA ALA A 634 -28.38 -7.41 -18.74
C ALA A 634 -27.05 -7.69 -18.02
N ALA A 635 -25.97 -7.01 -18.41
CA ALA A 635 -24.66 -7.14 -17.79
C ALA A 635 -24.64 -6.70 -16.31
N ILE A 636 -25.56 -5.80 -15.93
CA ILE A 636 -25.67 -5.28 -14.55
C ILE A 636 -26.93 -5.76 -13.84
N GLN A 637 -27.70 -6.68 -14.42
CA GLN A 637 -28.92 -7.18 -13.80
C GLN A 637 -28.59 -7.89 -12.47
N ASN A 638 -29.31 -7.53 -11.41
CA ASN A 638 -29.10 -8.04 -10.05
C ASN A 638 -30.42 -8.63 -9.52
N GLY A 639 -30.72 -9.86 -9.92
CA GLY A 639 -32.04 -10.46 -9.67
C GLY A 639 -33.14 -9.61 -10.30
N ALA A 640 -34.11 -9.15 -9.49
CA ALA A 640 -35.15 -8.23 -9.94
C ALA A 640 -34.71 -6.76 -10.00
N THR A 641 -33.59 -6.40 -9.37
CA THR A 641 -33.06 -5.04 -9.34
C THR A 641 -32.22 -4.76 -10.58
N LYS A 642 -32.46 -3.61 -11.21
CA LYS A 642 -31.65 -3.11 -12.33
C LYS A 642 -30.39 -2.44 -11.78
N GLY A 643 -29.24 -3.09 -11.99
CA GLY A 643 -27.98 -2.57 -11.47
C GLY A 643 -27.68 -2.99 -10.04
N TYR A 644 -26.42 -2.77 -9.66
CA TYR A 644 -25.93 -2.98 -8.30
C TYR A 644 -25.77 -1.61 -7.65
N ALA A 645 -26.27 -1.43 -6.42
CA ALA A 645 -26.13 -0.18 -5.69
C ALA A 645 -24.64 0.23 -5.61
N ALA A 646 -24.38 1.54 -5.57
CA ALA A 646 -23.05 2.04 -5.22
C ALA A 646 -22.70 1.67 -3.78
N TYR A 647 -23.67 1.78 -2.88
CA TYR A 647 -23.49 1.49 -1.47
C TYR A 647 -24.64 0.63 -0.97
N ARG A 648 -24.32 -0.59 -0.55
CA ARG A 648 -25.29 -1.55 0.00
C ARG A 648 -24.98 -1.84 1.46
N VAL A 649 -25.96 -1.61 2.33
CA VAL A 649 -26.02 -2.22 3.66
C VAL A 649 -26.83 -3.50 3.56
N ASP A 650 -26.28 -4.60 4.07
CA ASP A 650 -26.96 -5.89 4.04
C ASP A 650 -28.24 -5.91 4.88
N ASP A 651 -29.25 -6.67 4.45
CA ASP A 651 -30.56 -6.71 5.09
C ASP A 651 -30.51 -7.27 6.53
N SER A 652 -29.46 -8.02 6.87
CA SER A 652 -29.23 -8.53 8.22
C SER A 652 -28.82 -7.44 9.23
N VAL A 653 -28.17 -6.36 8.79
CA VAL A 653 -27.66 -5.28 9.65
C VAL A 653 -28.80 -4.55 10.35
N ASN A 654 -28.64 -4.26 11.64
CA ASN A 654 -29.64 -3.59 12.48
C ASN A 654 -29.26 -2.15 12.81
N THR A 655 -27.97 -1.84 12.85
CA THR A 655 -27.46 -0.50 13.13
C THR A 655 -26.44 -0.08 12.07
N HIS A 656 -26.68 1.06 11.43
CA HIS A 656 -25.75 1.67 10.48
C HIS A 656 -26.08 3.16 10.34
N GLU A 657 -25.09 4.04 10.14
CA GLU A 657 -25.40 5.45 9.91
C GLU A 657 -24.45 6.16 8.94
N ALA A 658 -24.98 6.90 7.97
CA ALA A 658 -24.15 7.60 7.01
C ALA A 658 -24.63 9.03 6.67
N TRP A 659 -23.67 9.93 6.38
CA TRP A 659 -23.90 11.35 6.10
C TRP A 659 -23.21 11.83 4.83
N GLY A 660 -23.95 12.54 3.97
CA GLY A 660 -23.40 13.20 2.77
C GLY A 660 -22.89 12.21 1.74
N LEU A 661 -23.79 11.51 1.04
CA LEU A 661 -23.42 10.47 0.08
C LEU A 661 -23.93 10.80 -1.33
N GLY A 662 -23.05 10.67 -2.32
CA GLY A 662 -23.36 10.87 -3.74
C GLY A 662 -23.00 9.66 -4.60
N SER A 663 -23.88 9.31 -5.54
CA SER A 663 -23.59 8.31 -6.58
C SER A 663 -23.99 8.82 -7.96
N TYR A 664 -23.06 8.80 -8.91
CA TYR A 664 -23.23 9.39 -10.23
C TYR A 664 -23.24 8.30 -11.30
N CYS A 665 -23.94 8.50 -12.42
CA CYS A 665 -23.87 7.60 -13.56
C CYS A 665 -23.51 8.35 -14.85
N ASN A 666 -22.68 7.71 -15.67
CA ASN A 666 -22.29 8.17 -16.98
C ASN A 666 -22.11 6.96 -17.91
N TYR A 667 -23.18 6.21 -18.15
CA TYR A 667 -23.20 5.02 -19.01
C TYR A 667 -23.00 5.41 -20.48
N ASN A 668 -21.78 5.84 -20.84
CA ASN A 668 -21.46 6.36 -22.15
C ASN A 668 -21.39 5.26 -23.22
N VAL A 669 -21.23 4.00 -22.82
CA VAL A 669 -21.26 2.83 -23.73
C VAL A 669 -22.70 2.45 -24.10
N ASP A 670 -23.60 2.40 -23.12
CA ASP A 670 -25.05 2.24 -23.36
C ASP A 670 -25.86 3.23 -22.49
N PRO A 671 -26.18 4.41 -23.05
CA PRO A 671 -26.95 5.44 -22.34
C PRO A 671 -28.39 5.04 -22.01
N THR A 672 -28.88 3.90 -22.51
CA THR A 672 -30.25 3.43 -22.21
C THR A 672 -30.35 2.69 -20.87
N ILE A 673 -29.20 2.43 -20.23
CA ILE A 673 -29.13 1.74 -18.95
C ILE A 673 -29.87 2.52 -17.86
N VAL A 674 -30.67 1.77 -17.11
CA VAL A 674 -31.35 2.22 -15.90
C VAL A 674 -30.71 1.54 -14.70
N GLN A 675 -30.33 2.34 -13.72
CA GLN A 675 -29.90 1.94 -12.40
C GLN A 675 -31.06 2.18 -11.43
N ASP A 676 -31.49 1.18 -10.66
CA ASP A 676 -32.66 1.36 -9.80
C ASP A 676 -32.40 2.38 -8.68
N HIS A 677 -31.24 2.30 -8.05
CA HIS A 677 -30.86 3.20 -6.95
C HIS A 677 -29.34 3.32 -6.81
N GLY A 678 -28.89 4.44 -6.25
CA GLY A 678 -27.51 4.61 -5.80
C GLY A 678 -27.25 3.85 -4.50
N PHE A 679 -28.24 3.80 -3.61
CA PHE A 679 -28.10 3.25 -2.27
C PHE A 679 -29.11 2.11 -2.03
N LYS A 680 -28.69 1.09 -1.27
CA LYS A 680 -29.58 0.01 -0.82
C LYS A 680 -29.36 -0.29 0.65
N ALA A 681 -30.43 -0.34 1.44
CA ALA A 681 -30.33 -0.62 2.88
C ALA A 681 -31.64 -1.20 3.45
N PRO A 682 -31.60 -1.94 4.56
CA PRO A 682 -32.82 -2.36 5.25
C PRO A 682 -33.56 -1.16 5.85
N VAL A 683 -34.90 -1.19 5.81
CA VAL A 683 -35.77 -0.20 6.46
C VAL A 683 -35.92 -0.60 7.94
N LYS A 684 -34.99 -0.14 8.78
CA LYS A 684 -34.97 -0.43 10.22
C LYS A 684 -34.66 0.85 11.02
N PRO A 685 -35.19 1.02 12.25
CA PRO A 685 -34.95 2.22 13.04
C PRO A 685 -33.47 2.57 13.30
N GLY A 686 -32.58 1.57 13.34
CA GLY A 686 -31.15 1.75 13.59
C GLY A 686 -30.30 1.98 12.34
N VAL A 687 -30.86 1.83 11.12
CA VAL A 687 -30.13 1.98 9.85
C VAL A 687 -30.53 3.30 9.22
N LYS A 688 -29.71 4.34 9.34
CA LYS A 688 -30.07 5.73 8.99
C LYS A 688 -29.13 6.34 7.96
N PHE A 689 -29.67 7.19 7.10
CA PHE A 689 -28.88 7.97 6.14
C PHE A 689 -29.32 9.42 6.14
N HIS A 690 -28.37 10.32 5.87
CA HIS A 690 -28.57 11.76 5.84
C HIS A 690 -27.91 12.35 4.60
N SER A 691 -28.60 13.25 3.92
CA SER A 691 -28.07 13.97 2.74
C SER A 691 -27.60 13.05 1.61
N LEU A 692 -28.51 12.24 1.08
CA LEU A 692 -28.25 11.37 -0.08
C LEU A 692 -28.56 12.10 -1.38
N LEU A 693 -27.76 11.81 -2.41
CA LEU A 693 -28.06 12.23 -3.77
C LEU A 693 -27.61 11.24 -4.84
N VAL A 694 -28.30 11.24 -5.97
CA VAL A 694 -27.86 10.58 -7.21
C VAL A 694 -27.89 11.56 -8.38
N VAL A 695 -26.98 11.38 -9.34
CA VAL A 695 -26.84 12.28 -10.50
C VAL A 695 -26.64 11.47 -11.78
N SER A 696 -27.38 11.80 -12.84
CA SER A 696 -27.05 11.35 -14.20
C SER A 696 -26.23 12.44 -14.90
N LEU A 697 -25.03 12.11 -15.34
CA LEU A 697 -24.13 13.04 -16.02
C LEU A 697 -24.52 13.12 -17.50
N GLY A 698 -25.04 14.28 -17.92
CA GLY A 698 -25.40 14.53 -19.32
C GLY A 698 -26.50 13.62 -19.88
N GLY A 699 -27.28 12.91 -19.03
CA GLY A 699 -28.30 11.97 -19.48
C GLY A 699 -27.75 10.61 -19.93
N MET A 700 -26.51 10.27 -19.58
CA MET A 700 -25.89 8.99 -19.92
C MET A 700 -26.30 7.92 -18.91
N GLY A 701 -27.47 7.31 -19.17
CA GLY A 701 -28.19 6.44 -18.26
C GLY A 701 -28.86 7.19 -17.11
N HIS A 702 -29.68 6.51 -16.31
CA HIS A 702 -30.50 7.17 -15.28
C HIS A 702 -30.70 6.33 -14.01
N TYR A 703 -31.01 7.02 -12.92
CA TYR A 703 -31.50 6.43 -11.68
C TYR A 703 -33.04 6.44 -11.62
N ASN A 704 -33.65 5.34 -11.18
CA ASN A 704 -35.09 5.32 -10.82
C ASN A 704 -35.35 5.99 -9.47
N HIS A 705 -34.46 5.76 -8.50
CA HIS A 705 -34.57 6.22 -7.12
C HIS A 705 -33.21 6.61 -6.55
N VAL A 706 -33.21 7.28 -5.40
CA VAL A 706 -31.98 7.60 -4.67
C VAL A 706 -31.55 6.39 -3.85
N ILE A 707 -32.43 5.91 -2.97
CA ILE A 707 -32.20 4.77 -2.06
C ILE A 707 -33.40 3.82 -2.10
N ASN A 708 -33.16 2.52 -2.27
CA ASN A 708 -34.21 1.50 -2.44
C ASN A 708 -35.23 1.91 -3.52
N ASP A 709 -36.44 2.29 -3.10
CA ASP A 709 -37.59 2.78 -3.87
C ASP A 709 -37.96 4.24 -3.53
N THR A 710 -37.11 4.92 -2.76
CA THR A 710 -37.30 6.28 -2.24
C THR A 710 -36.41 7.30 -2.96
N GLY A 711 -36.97 8.49 -3.18
CA GLY A 711 -36.33 9.57 -3.95
C GLY A 711 -36.76 9.59 -5.41
N ALA A 712 -36.72 10.77 -6.02
CA ALA A 712 -37.18 10.98 -7.39
C ALA A 712 -36.22 10.34 -8.41
N SER A 713 -36.74 9.96 -9.58
CA SER A 713 -35.91 9.53 -10.70
C SER A 713 -35.14 10.71 -11.30
N THR A 714 -33.96 10.44 -11.84
CA THR A 714 -33.20 11.43 -12.63
C THR A 714 -33.69 11.54 -14.09
N ILE A 715 -34.57 10.64 -14.55
CA ILE A 715 -35.07 10.61 -15.94
C ILE A 715 -35.70 11.96 -16.37
N PRO A 716 -36.56 12.61 -15.57
CA PRO A 716 -37.18 13.88 -15.98
C PRO A 716 -36.19 15.02 -16.24
N ALA A 717 -34.99 14.97 -15.64
CA ALA A 717 -33.95 15.96 -15.85
C ALA A 717 -33.28 15.85 -17.24
N GLY A 718 -33.49 14.74 -17.97
CA GLY A 718 -32.89 14.50 -19.28
C GLY A 718 -31.37 14.67 -19.22
N THR A 719 -30.85 15.67 -19.93
CA THR A 719 -29.41 15.97 -20.02
C THR A 719 -28.93 17.03 -19.01
N SER A 720 -29.83 17.62 -18.21
CA SER A 720 -29.52 18.80 -17.39
C SER A 720 -28.69 18.54 -16.12
N THR A 721 -28.21 17.31 -15.89
CA THR A 721 -27.32 16.93 -14.77
C THR A 721 -27.78 17.49 -13.42
N VAL A 722 -29.04 17.25 -13.08
CA VAL A 722 -29.68 17.74 -11.85
C VAL A 722 -29.68 16.62 -10.80
N PRO A 723 -29.16 16.85 -9.58
CA PRO A 723 -29.22 15.86 -8.51
C PRO A 723 -30.66 15.55 -8.08
N SER A 724 -30.98 14.26 -7.95
CA SER A 724 -32.11 13.82 -7.14
C SER A 724 -31.65 13.58 -5.71
N THR A 725 -32.44 13.95 -4.71
CA THR A 725 -32.00 13.97 -3.31
C THR A 725 -32.99 13.30 -2.36
N VAL A 726 -32.45 12.76 -1.26
CA VAL A 726 -33.21 12.30 -0.08
C VAL A 726 -32.49 12.86 1.14
N VAL A 727 -33.19 13.68 1.94
CA VAL A 727 -32.59 14.36 3.10
C VAL A 727 -32.35 13.38 4.25
N SER A 728 -33.26 12.43 4.48
CA SER A 728 -33.21 11.46 5.56
C SER A 728 -33.80 10.12 5.12
N PHE A 729 -33.32 9.02 5.70
CA PHE A 729 -33.84 7.66 5.50
C PHE A 729 -33.53 6.78 6.73
N PRO A 730 -34.35 5.77 7.05
CA PRO A 730 -35.72 5.61 6.58
C PRO A 730 -36.63 6.72 7.11
#